data_AF-A0A6I5EY28-F1
#
_entry.id   AF-A0A6I5EY28-F1
#
_cell.length_a   1.000
_cell.length_b   1.000
_cell.length_c   1.000
_cell.angle_alpha   90.00
_cell.angle_beta   90.00
_cell.angle_gamma   90.00
#
_symmetry.space_group_name_H-M   'P 1'
#
loop_
_entity.id
_entity.type
_entity.pdbx_description
1 polymer ?
#
loop_
_entity_poly.entity_id
_entity_poly.type
_entity_poly.pdbx_seq_one_letter_code
_entity_poly.pdbx_strand_id
1 'polypeptide(L)'
;MKSHDNERSAESASGQRAVRSAPSGGFMALQASVGNQAVLEMMRRQRTADGGRGSAAGEDSVHQVAEPAPDRAAVEAGLRSPGRPLDRATLARKETQFQADLTGVRLHTGPSAEEAAAAVQARAFTVGQDIVIGKDGGDFKTLDHELTHTVRNLQGPSAGHPTGSGFAMTHPGDREEREAESNASRMSAGGPSAVVGQGAAVQRSASGRAAVSRRLTAAPLQRAGAEEPSAATGAGPEEEAPKGKEIISRLSQSIELHTVQKKSKSNVFAPGTWWPEQWMIRGPARLRKTLDRRVMRGETFSDEDLADIKKLSEINPQWLADVGIGTYSEAEKYTEGPFDDWLRLPAGKRVLTATLAVRRSHPVLRDPEVLTPTDPAYTLGRFMETRAPGTDPAVRQVLERERDQQIRDTAVDTLHPEGIAPGRRHEGSVPAKGTPLGKGGEKAPDYVGRDAQGREMLTRILLVLRHGLQLYSPEVGGHAVDYEKDVIRALAHGGRVNVRIPALSAKGESDYWLPHFLGATKDATKGETAEGFTERDFATHRTSISANKSDARGTFKEKGGILASVTNKLTVGAASPKLWGKDISGGGIGSKDWNGNMVLPNGSYGHVLLVYHRPTTEKDGSLQIGIETIAPHAASPVGYQHDFRSTEATSNPESVLHGHKADKAGSGGLGKNERYVDLQGMGAAHRSGDWRTYLDEIQRDWEEQLAGTEGDPAARRALYQQLVGPRARP
;
A
#
# COMPACT_ATOMS: atom_id res chain seq x y z
N MET A 1 52.81 7.26 -43.70
CA MET A 1 53.27 7.78 -45.00
C MET A 1 52.06 8.39 -45.68
N LYS A 2 51.83 9.70 -45.65
CA LYS A 2 52.63 10.85 -45.16
C LYS A 2 51.60 11.94 -44.77
N SER A 3 51.77 12.75 -43.73
CA SER A 3 52.96 13.09 -42.95
C SER A 3 52.45 13.71 -41.64
N HIS A 4 52.75 13.10 -40.50
CA HIS A 4 53.87 13.44 -39.59
C HIS A 4 53.54 14.66 -38.74
N ASP A 5 53.89 14.78 -37.47
CA ASP A 5 54.44 13.97 -36.39
C ASP A 5 54.47 15.02 -35.25
N ASN A 6 53.97 14.73 -34.07
CA ASN A 6 54.68 14.03 -33.01
C ASN A 6 55.90 14.80 -32.47
N GLU A 7 55.95 14.87 -31.13
CA GLU A 7 57.17 14.97 -30.31
C GLU A 7 57.93 16.32 -30.33
N ARG A 8 58.59 16.79 -29.27
CA ARG A 8 59.27 16.08 -28.18
C ARG A 8 59.77 17.08 -27.13
N SER A 9 59.93 16.62 -25.90
CA SER A 9 61.18 16.68 -25.11
C SER A 9 60.97 15.74 -23.91
N ALA A 10 61.56 14.53 -23.84
CA ALA A 10 62.99 14.21 -23.60
C ALA A 10 63.46 14.86 -22.28
N GLU A 11 63.99 14.23 -21.23
CA GLU A 11 64.71 12.98 -20.91
C GLU A 11 64.54 12.80 -19.37
N SER A 12 64.77 11.66 -18.69
CA SER A 12 66.00 10.88 -18.63
C SER A 12 65.76 9.60 -17.80
N ALA A 13 66.52 8.56 -18.12
CA ALA A 13 66.49 7.24 -17.52
C ALA A 13 67.41 7.15 -16.28
N SER A 14 67.02 6.42 -15.25
CA SER A 14 67.58 5.10 -14.87
C SER A 14 68.29 5.13 -13.51
N GLY A 15 68.13 4.04 -12.73
CA GLY A 15 69.11 3.66 -11.72
C GLY A 15 68.57 3.20 -10.35
N GLN A 16 68.18 1.92 -10.27
CA GLN A 16 68.48 0.94 -9.18
C GLN A 16 68.06 1.29 -7.73
N ARG A 17 67.47 0.39 -6.92
CA ARG A 17 68.07 -0.89 -6.50
C ARG A 17 67.15 -1.69 -5.56
N ALA A 18 67.16 -3.02 -5.76
CA ALA A 18 67.11 -4.14 -4.82
C ALA A 18 65.95 -4.34 -3.81
N VAL A 19 65.22 -5.42 -4.09
CA VAL A 19 64.44 -6.30 -3.19
C VAL A 19 65.38 -7.25 -2.40
N ARG A 20 65.07 -7.53 -1.12
CA ARG A 20 65.34 -8.78 -0.34
C ARG A 20 64.69 -8.65 1.06
N SER A 21 63.54 -9.32 1.32
CA SER A 21 63.32 -10.68 1.89
C SER A 21 63.54 -10.77 3.41
N ALA A 22 62.48 -10.84 4.25
CA ALA A 22 61.82 -12.05 4.83
C ALA A 22 61.91 -11.95 6.38
N PRO A 23 61.06 -12.58 7.24
CA PRO A 23 60.31 -13.81 7.01
C PRO A 23 58.80 -13.79 7.34
N SER A 24 58.12 -14.66 6.61
CA SER A 24 56.88 -15.36 6.94
C SER A 24 56.97 -16.07 8.29
N GLY A 25 56.01 -15.79 9.16
CA GLY A 25 55.82 -16.51 10.43
C GLY A 25 54.53 -16.12 11.11
N GLY A 26 53.43 -16.80 10.74
CA GLY A 26 52.26 -16.99 11.59
C GLY A 26 51.19 -15.91 11.54
N PHE A 27 50.26 -15.99 10.59
CA PHE A 27 48.85 -15.64 10.79
C PHE A 27 47.98 -16.49 9.83
N MET A 28 48.06 -17.81 9.99
CA MET A 28 47.02 -18.75 9.58
C MET A 28 46.16 -19.03 10.81
N ALA A 29 45.32 -18.06 11.19
CA ALA A 29 44.18 -18.27 12.08
C ALA A 29 43.31 -17.01 12.07
N LEU A 30 42.00 -17.21 11.88
CA LEU A 30 40.91 -16.23 11.82
C LEU A 30 40.70 -15.54 10.47
N GLN A 31 40.15 -16.31 9.54
CA GLN A 31 39.38 -15.81 8.42
C GLN A 31 37.95 -16.36 8.54
N ALA A 32 37.02 -15.55 9.04
CA ALA A 32 35.59 -15.76 8.86
C ALA A 32 34.80 -14.50 9.21
N SER A 33 33.88 -14.15 8.30
CA SER A 33 32.83 -13.13 8.35
C SER A 33 33.26 -11.68 8.58
N VAL A 34 33.13 -10.87 7.52
CA VAL A 34 32.46 -9.55 7.50
C VAL A 34 32.73 -8.91 6.12
N GLY A 35 31.64 -8.61 5.40
CA GLY A 35 31.64 -7.55 4.39
C GLY A 35 31.80 -6.19 5.08
N ASN A 36 32.69 -5.36 4.53
CA ASN A 36 33.01 -3.97 4.90
C ASN A 36 33.77 -3.73 6.21
N GLN A 37 34.99 -4.27 6.32
CA GLN A 37 36.01 -3.72 7.25
C GLN A 37 36.75 -2.47 6.73
N ALA A 38 36.61 -2.09 5.45
CA ALA A 38 37.40 -0.96 4.91
C ALA A 38 36.91 0.45 5.32
N VAL A 39 35.65 0.61 5.75
CA VAL A 39 35.10 1.95 6.07
C VAL A 39 35.30 2.33 7.54
N LEU A 40 35.37 1.37 8.46
CA LEU A 40 35.57 1.66 9.89
C LEU A 40 37.04 1.88 10.27
N GLU A 41 38.00 1.38 9.48
CA GLU A 41 39.43 1.59 9.73
C GLU A 41 39.91 2.99 9.26
N MET A 42 39.21 3.59 8.28
CA MET A 42 39.40 5.00 7.90
C MET A 42 38.77 5.96 8.94
N MET A 43 37.61 5.61 9.49
CA MET A 43 36.95 6.40 10.55
C MET A 43 37.59 6.26 11.94
N ARG A 44 38.35 5.19 12.21
CA ARG A 44 39.14 5.05 13.44
C ARG A 44 40.47 5.82 13.40
N ARG A 45 40.99 6.16 12.22
CA ARG A 45 42.16 7.06 12.08
C ARG A 45 41.83 8.55 12.14
N GLN A 46 40.55 8.93 12.04
CA GLN A 46 40.10 10.33 12.15
C GLN A 46 39.45 10.69 13.50
N ARG A 47 39.28 9.73 14.43
CA ARG A 47 38.80 10.01 15.80
C ARG A 47 39.91 10.07 16.86
N THR A 48 41.16 10.01 16.43
CA THR A 48 42.34 10.30 17.27
C THR A 48 43.18 11.40 16.64
N ALA A 49 42.55 12.49 16.19
CA ALA A 49 43.22 13.74 15.87
C ALA A 49 42.17 14.85 15.71
N ASP A 50 41.46 15.20 16.78
CA ASP A 50 41.19 16.63 16.96
C ASP A 50 41.02 16.98 18.44
N GLY A 51 42.05 17.64 18.95
CA GLY A 51 42.03 18.41 20.18
C GLY A 51 42.87 19.65 19.91
N GLY A 52 42.28 20.69 19.31
CA GLY A 52 42.93 21.99 19.27
C GLY A 52 42.44 22.99 18.22
N ARG A 53 41.55 23.90 18.66
CA ARG A 53 41.46 25.34 18.31
C ARG A 53 41.69 25.80 16.85
N GLY A 54 40.67 26.48 16.31
CA GLY A 54 40.82 27.86 15.83
C GLY A 54 40.59 28.15 14.33
N SER A 55 39.54 28.95 14.06
CA SER A 55 39.37 30.02 13.05
C SER A 55 39.59 29.80 11.54
N ALA A 56 38.75 30.55 10.79
CA ALA A 56 38.88 31.09 9.44
C ALA A 56 38.35 30.27 8.24
N ALA A 57 37.81 31.06 7.30
CA ALA A 57 37.04 30.71 6.11
C ALA A 57 37.83 29.94 5.03
N GLY A 58 37.10 29.23 4.17
CA GLY A 58 37.59 28.67 2.91
C GLY A 58 36.58 27.69 2.32
N GLU A 59 36.06 28.03 1.15
CA GLU A 59 35.27 27.13 0.30
C GLU A 59 36.12 25.88 -0.02
N ASP A 60 35.57 24.69 0.23
CA ASP A 60 35.87 23.52 -0.61
C ASP A 60 34.78 22.46 -0.47
N SER A 61 34.21 22.12 -1.62
CA SER A 61 33.06 21.23 -1.77
C SER A 61 33.53 19.78 -1.70
N VAL A 62 33.45 19.16 -0.53
CA VAL A 62 33.61 17.71 -0.42
C VAL A 62 32.30 17.05 -0.85
N HIS A 63 32.26 16.53 -2.07
CA HIS A 63 31.27 15.53 -2.49
C HIS A 63 31.30 14.36 -1.52
N GLN A 64 30.35 14.31 -0.58
CA GLN A 64 30.04 13.07 0.12
C GLN A 64 29.44 12.11 -0.90
N VAL A 65 30.25 11.15 -1.32
CA VAL A 65 29.79 9.99 -2.10
C VAL A 65 28.84 9.22 -1.19
N ALA A 66 27.55 9.47 -1.33
CA ALA A 66 26.53 8.57 -0.81
C ALA A 66 26.72 7.23 -1.53
N GLU A 67 27.02 6.18 -0.77
CA GLU A 67 27.11 4.82 -1.29
C GLU A 67 25.87 4.51 -2.15
N PRO A 68 26.06 3.93 -3.35
CA PRO A 68 24.93 3.57 -4.20
C PRO A 68 24.08 2.52 -3.49
N ALA A 69 22.78 2.78 -3.42
CA ALA A 69 21.83 1.83 -2.86
C ALA A 69 21.93 0.48 -3.63
N PRO A 70 21.77 -0.67 -2.94
CA PRO A 70 21.98 -1.99 -3.53
C PRO A 70 21.10 -2.20 -4.76
N ASP A 71 21.65 -2.76 -5.85
CA ASP A 71 20.92 -2.94 -7.09
C ASP A 71 19.80 -3.99 -6.93
N ARG A 72 18.57 -3.49 -6.93
CA ARG A 72 17.36 -4.30 -6.80
C ARG A 72 17.21 -5.33 -7.92
N ALA A 73 17.58 -4.98 -9.16
CA ALA A 73 17.42 -5.88 -10.29
C ALA A 73 18.35 -7.09 -10.17
N ALA A 74 19.59 -6.88 -9.70
CA ALA A 74 20.55 -7.93 -9.42
C ALA A 74 20.06 -8.89 -8.32
N VAL A 75 19.55 -8.36 -7.21
CA VAL A 75 18.98 -9.16 -6.11
C VAL A 75 17.79 -10.03 -6.59
N GLU A 76 16.89 -9.44 -7.38
CA GLU A 76 15.77 -10.17 -7.97
C GLU A 76 16.23 -11.25 -8.97
N ALA A 77 17.28 -10.99 -9.75
CA ALA A 77 17.85 -11.95 -10.68
C ALA A 77 18.48 -13.15 -9.94
N GLY A 78 19.20 -12.91 -8.84
CA GLY A 78 19.75 -13.96 -7.98
C GLY A 78 18.68 -14.86 -7.38
N LEU A 79 17.60 -14.29 -6.84
CA LEU A 79 16.49 -15.05 -6.25
C LEU A 79 15.62 -15.77 -7.30
N ARG A 80 15.60 -15.29 -8.55
CA ARG A 80 14.95 -15.99 -9.68
C ARG A 80 15.80 -17.12 -10.25
N SER A 81 17.09 -17.19 -9.92
CA SER A 81 17.94 -18.28 -10.37
C SER A 81 17.46 -19.62 -9.77
N PRO A 82 17.63 -20.75 -10.47
CA PRO A 82 17.22 -22.05 -9.93
C PRO A 82 17.90 -22.36 -8.59
N GLY A 83 17.11 -22.50 -7.52
CA GLY A 83 17.59 -22.93 -6.21
C GLY A 83 17.67 -24.46 -6.10
N ARG A 84 18.73 -24.96 -5.46
CA ARG A 84 18.89 -26.40 -5.17
C ARG A 84 18.60 -26.68 -3.69
N PRO A 85 17.99 -27.82 -3.33
CA PRO A 85 17.90 -28.20 -1.92
C PRO A 85 19.31 -28.41 -1.34
N LEU A 86 19.42 -28.33 -0.01
CA LEU A 86 20.62 -28.81 0.68
C LEU A 86 20.88 -30.27 0.31
N ASP A 87 22.15 -30.65 0.14
CA ASP A 87 22.49 -32.04 -0.09
C ASP A 87 22.07 -32.88 1.12
N ARG A 88 21.72 -34.15 0.89
CA ARG A 88 21.10 -35.01 1.89
C ARG A 88 21.93 -35.17 3.17
N ALA A 89 23.26 -35.15 3.06
CA ALA A 89 24.15 -35.30 4.22
C ALA A 89 24.23 -34.00 5.03
N THR A 90 24.33 -32.86 4.36
CA THR A 90 24.27 -31.53 5.01
C THR A 90 22.90 -31.30 5.63
N LEU A 91 21.81 -31.61 4.93
CA LEU A 91 20.45 -31.48 5.43
C LEU A 91 20.25 -32.25 6.73
N ALA A 92 20.49 -33.58 6.74
CA ALA A 92 20.30 -34.41 7.93
C ALA A 92 21.15 -33.94 9.12
N ARG A 93 22.38 -33.49 8.86
CA ARG A 93 23.26 -32.93 9.88
C ARG A 93 22.72 -31.61 10.43
N LYS A 94 22.28 -30.70 9.57
CA LYS A 94 21.81 -29.35 9.97
C LYS A 94 20.45 -29.41 10.64
N GLU A 95 19.53 -30.26 10.20
CA GLU A 95 18.25 -30.50 10.89
C GLU A 95 18.47 -31.03 12.31
N THR A 96 19.46 -31.90 12.51
CA THR A 96 19.83 -32.37 13.85
C THR A 96 20.43 -31.24 14.70
N GLN A 97 21.30 -30.41 14.13
CA GLN A 97 21.95 -29.31 14.86
C GLN A 97 20.98 -28.16 15.20
N PHE A 98 20.03 -27.86 14.31
CA PHE A 98 19.04 -26.79 14.46
C PHE A 98 17.69 -27.26 15.03
N GLN A 99 17.45 -28.57 15.16
CA GLN A 99 16.14 -29.13 15.57
C GLN A 99 14.97 -28.53 14.78
N ALA A 100 15.17 -28.31 13.48
CA ALA A 100 14.25 -27.64 12.59
C ALA A 100 14.09 -28.46 11.31
N ASP A 101 12.90 -28.42 10.70
CA ASP A 101 12.70 -28.90 9.33
C ASP A 101 13.35 -27.91 8.36
N LEU A 102 14.38 -28.37 7.65
CA LEU A 102 15.13 -27.58 6.67
C LEU A 102 14.91 -28.09 5.23
N THR A 103 13.95 -29.01 5.02
CA THR A 103 13.64 -29.56 3.69
C THR A 103 13.16 -28.49 2.70
N GLY A 104 12.58 -27.40 3.23
CA GLY A 104 12.15 -26.22 2.47
C GLY A 104 13.28 -25.30 2.00
N VAL A 105 14.50 -25.44 2.51
CA VAL A 105 15.62 -24.53 2.20
C VAL A 105 16.08 -24.68 0.75
N ARG A 106 16.34 -23.54 0.08
CA ARG A 106 16.87 -23.49 -1.29
C ARG A 106 18.16 -22.67 -1.35
N LEU A 107 19.21 -23.26 -1.92
CA LEU A 107 20.49 -22.62 -2.17
C LEU A 107 20.57 -22.12 -3.62
N HIS A 108 20.74 -20.82 -3.80
CA HIS A 108 20.99 -20.18 -5.08
C HIS A 108 22.49 -19.95 -5.24
N THR A 109 23.07 -20.47 -6.32
CA THR A 109 24.51 -20.43 -6.61
C THR A 109 24.75 -20.11 -8.09
N GLY A 110 25.96 -19.66 -8.44
CA GLY A 110 26.34 -19.32 -9.81
C GLY A 110 26.26 -17.82 -10.11
N PRO A 111 26.50 -17.40 -11.35
CA PRO A 111 26.82 -16.01 -11.69
C PRO A 111 25.79 -14.98 -11.22
N SER A 112 24.49 -15.28 -11.36
CA SER A 112 23.42 -14.37 -10.91
C SER A 112 23.30 -14.28 -9.38
N ALA A 113 23.64 -15.35 -8.65
CA ALA A 113 23.69 -15.35 -7.20
C ALA A 113 24.93 -14.57 -6.69
N GLU A 114 26.06 -14.68 -7.38
CA GLU A 114 27.27 -13.90 -7.11
C GLU A 114 27.04 -12.41 -7.30
N GLU A 115 26.40 -12.02 -8.41
CA GLU A 115 26.04 -10.64 -8.70
C GLU A 115 25.03 -10.08 -7.69
N ALA A 116 24.03 -10.88 -7.31
CA ALA A 116 23.05 -10.51 -6.28
C ALA A 116 23.71 -10.30 -4.91
N ALA A 117 24.61 -11.19 -4.49
CA ALA A 117 25.32 -11.07 -3.22
C ALA A 117 26.26 -9.85 -3.22
N ALA A 118 26.95 -9.59 -4.34
CA ALA A 118 27.76 -8.39 -4.51
C ALA A 118 26.94 -7.10 -4.49
N ALA A 119 25.74 -7.11 -5.08
CA ALA A 119 24.83 -5.96 -5.10
C ALA A 119 24.38 -5.54 -3.69
N VAL A 120 24.38 -6.47 -2.73
CA VAL A 120 24.11 -6.19 -1.30
C VAL A 120 25.37 -6.18 -0.44
N GLN A 121 26.55 -6.19 -1.06
CA GLN A 121 27.85 -6.21 -0.40
C GLN A 121 28.02 -7.35 0.63
N ALA A 122 27.44 -8.51 0.35
CA ALA A 122 27.46 -9.69 1.21
C ALA A 122 28.14 -10.89 0.54
N ARG A 123 28.64 -11.84 1.35
CA ARG A 123 29.17 -13.12 0.85
C ARG A 123 28.08 -14.16 0.63
N ALA A 124 27.02 -14.08 1.42
CA ALA A 124 25.76 -14.77 1.25
C ALA A 124 24.66 -13.93 1.91
N PHE A 125 23.40 -14.20 1.60
CA PHE A 125 22.27 -13.61 2.32
C PHE A 125 21.04 -14.52 2.27
N THR A 126 20.13 -14.34 3.23
CA THR A 126 18.91 -15.13 3.38
C THR A 126 17.64 -14.30 3.17
N VAL A 127 16.70 -14.82 2.39
CA VAL A 127 15.34 -14.27 2.24
C VAL A 127 14.34 -15.39 2.46
N GLY A 128 13.63 -15.38 3.60
CA GLY A 128 12.72 -16.46 3.94
C GLY A 128 13.47 -17.78 4.17
N GLN A 129 13.27 -18.73 3.26
CA GLN A 129 13.96 -20.03 3.22
C GLN A 129 14.97 -20.16 2.06
N ASP A 130 15.12 -19.09 1.27
CA ASP A 130 16.06 -19.04 0.15
C ASP A 130 17.37 -18.40 0.63
N ILE A 131 18.50 -19.06 0.37
CA ILE A 131 19.84 -18.59 0.68
C ILE A 131 20.60 -18.37 -0.63
N VAL A 132 21.07 -17.15 -0.85
CA VAL A 132 21.87 -16.78 -2.02
C VAL A 132 23.35 -16.78 -1.63
N ILE A 133 24.15 -17.58 -2.35
CA ILE A 133 25.57 -17.75 -2.08
C ILE A 133 26.39 -16.98 -3.12
N GLY A 134 27.22 -16.05 -2.64
CA GLY A 134 28.17 -15.30 -3.45
C GLY A 134 29.51 -16.02 -3.62
N LYS A 135 30.42 -15.35 -4.34
CA LYS A 135 31.70 -15.91 -4.83
C LYS A 135 32.60 -16.50 -3.74
N ASP A 136 32.45 -16.04 -2.50
CA ASP A 136 33.21 -16.47 -1.32
C ASP A 136 32.32 -16.88 -0.13
N GLY A 137 31.06 -17.26 -0.40
CA GLY A 137 30.06 -17.59 0.63
C GLY A 137 29.78 -19.08 0.85
N GLY A 138 30.47 -19.96 0.13
CA GLY A 138 30.19 -21.41 0.13
C GLY A 138 30.75 -22.20 1.32
N ASP A 139 31.34 -21.54 2.33
CA ASP A 139 31.89 -22.22 3.50
C ASP A 139 30.80 -22.57 4.54
N PHE A 140 31.04 -23.62 5.33
CA PHE A 140 30.07 -24.10 6.31
C PHE A 140 29.72 -23.08 7.40
N LYS A 141 30.64 -22.18 7.75
CA LYS A 141 30.37 -21.17 8.77
C LYS A 141 29.42 -20.11 8.21
N THR A 142 29.64 -19.65 6.98
CA THR A 142 28.72 -18.75 6.29
C THR A 142 27.35 -19.41 6.10
N LEU A 143 27.31 -20.70 5.73
CA LEU A 143 26.04 -21.43 5.63
C LEU A 143 25.31 -21.54 6.98
N ASP A 144 26.02 -21.75 8.09
CA ASP A 144 25.42 -21.81 9.44
C ASP A 144 24.87 -20.45 9.90
N HIS A 145 25.52 -19.36 9.48
CA HIS A 145 25.04 -18.00 9.70
C HIS A 145 23.70 -17.79 8.99
N GLU A 146 23.63 -18.12 7.70
CA GLU A 146 22.42 -17.97 6.88
C GLU A 146 21.28 -18.92 7.31
N LEU A 147 21.61 -20.14 7.74
CA LEU A 147 20.61 -21.07 8.28
C LEU A 147 20.04 -20.59 9.62
N THR A 148 20.81 -19.83 10.41
CA THR A 148 20.29 -19.21 11.63
C THR A 148 19.19 -18.20 11.31
N HIS A 149 19.40 -17.37 10.28
CA HIS A 149 18.37 -16.46 9.78
C HIS A 149 17.16 -17.21 9.23
N THR A 150 17.39 -18.33 8.53
CA THR A 150 16.32 -19.18 8.00
C THR A 150 15.43 -19.76 9.10
N VAL A 151 16.03 -20.31 10.17
CA VAL A 151 15.28 -20.88 11.30
C VAL A 151 14.53 -19.79 12.09
N ARG A 152 15.11 -18.60 12.24
CA ARG A 152 14.38 -17.45 12.81
C ARG A 152 13.20 -17.02 11.95
N ASN A 153 13.38 -16.96 10.64
CA ASN A 153 12.30 -16.59 9.70
C ASN A 153 11.12 -17.57 9.75
N LEU A 154 11.38 -18.85 10.06
CA LEU A 154 10.34 -19.86 10.30
C LEU A 154 9.55 -19.62 11.60
N GLN A 155 10.12 -18.90 12.56
CA GLN A 155 9.48 -18.58 13.84
C GLN A 155 8.76 -17.22 13.83
N GLY A 156 9.14 -16.33 12.91
CA GLY A 156 8.47 -15.07 12.67
C GLY A 156 9.31 -14.12 11.81
N PRO A 157 8.70 -13.11 11.14
CA PRO A 157 9.45 -12.16 10.32
C PRO A 157 10.40 -11.29 11.17
N SER A 158 11.69 -11.19 10.79
CA SER A 158 12.66 -10.30 11.45
C SER A 158 12.53 -8.85 10.97
N ALA A 159 12.77 -7.88 11.86
CA ALA A 159 12.71 -6.46 11.53
C ALA A 159 14.07 -5.97 10.98
N GLY A 160 14.16 -5.75 9.66
CA GLY A 160 15.33 -5.15 9.01
C GLY A 160 15.23 -3.62 8.86
N HIS A 161 16.36 -2.98 8.51
CA HIS A 161 16.44 -1.54 8.22
C HIS A 161 16.22 -1.25 6.72
N PRO A 162 15.57 -0.13 6.34
CA PRO A 162 15.34 0.19 4.93
C PRO A 162 16.66 0.52 4.20
N THR A 163 16.91 -0.10 3.03
CA THR A 163 18.15 0.10 2.24
C THR A 163 18.05 1.18 1.16
N GLY A 164 16.91 1.88 1.04
CA GLY A 164 16.64 2.83 -0.05
C GLY A 164 16.26 2.16 -1.39
N SER A 165 16.57 0.88 -1.59
CA SER A 165 16.24 0.09 -2.79
C SER A 165 14.87 -0.62 -2.72
N GLY A 166 14.07 -0.30 -1.71
CA GLY A 166 12.72 -0.86 -1.55
C GLY A 166 12.69 -2.28 -0.99
N PHE A 167 13.68 -2.65 -0.18
CA PHE A 167 13.63 -3.80 0.73
C PHE A 167 14.35 -3.44 2.04
N ALA A 168 14.14 -4.24 3.07
CA ALA A 168 14.77 -4.06 4.37
C ALA A 168 15.87 -5.10 4.56
N MET A 169 16.97 -4.70 5.17
CA MET A 169 18.15 -5.52 5.43
C MET A 169 18.60 -5.33 6.87
N THR A 170 18.97 -6.41 7.52
CA THR A 170 19.60 -6.38 8.84
C THR A 170 20.98 -5.75 8.74
N HIS A 171 21.30 -4.86 9.66
CA HIS A 171 22.61 -4.22 9.74
C HIS A 171 23.56 -5.11 10.55
N PRO A 172 24.87 -5.17 10.27
CA PRO A 172 25.84 -5.97 11.06
C PRO A 172 25.88 -5.64 12.56
N GLY A 173 25.32 -4.50 12.96
CA GLY A 173 25.18 -4.07 14.36
C GLY A 173 23.89 -4.55 15.04
N ASP A 174 23.01 -5.24 14.33
CA ASP A 174 21.76 -5.74 14.86
C ASP A 174 22.00 -6.95 15.77
N ARG A 175 21.04 -7.21 16.66
CA ARG A 175 21.13 -8.35 17.59
C ARG A 175 21.08 -9.67 16.83
N GLU A 176 20.32 -9.69 15.75
CA GLU A 176 20.10 -10.79 14.81
C GLU A 176 21.41 -11.22 14.16
N GLU A 177 22.18 -10.27 13.61
CA GLU A 177 23.47 -10.55 12.97
C GLU A 177 24.53 -11.01 13.97
N ARG A 178 24.55 -10.43 15.17
CA ARG A 178 25.45 -10.88 16.25
C ARG A 178 25.10 -12.28 16.76
N GLU A 179 23.81 -12.62 16.81
CA GLU A 179 23.39 -13.97 17.21
C GLU A 179 23.72 -14.99 16.13
N ALA A 180 23.43 -14.68 14.86
CA ALA A 180 23.79 -15.54 13.74
C ALA A 180 25.30 -15.82 13.69
N GLU A 181 26.14 -14.79 13.90
CA GLU A 181 27.60 -14.93 13.93
C GLU A 181 28.09 -15.79 15.13
N SER A 182 27.51 -15.57 16.31
CA SER A 182 27.81 -16.34 17.52
C SER A 182 27.37 -17.81 17.37
N ASN A 183 26.20 -18.04 16.78
CA ASN A 183 25.67 -19.36 16.53
C ASN A 183 26.50 -20.12 15.49
N ALA A 184 26.85 -19.48 14.37
CA ALA A 184 27.72 -20.04 13.34
C ALA A 184 29.09 -20.45 13.90
N SER A 185 29.68 -19.62 14.77
CA SER A 185 30.95 -19.91 15.44
C SER A 185 30.84 -21.12 16.39
N ARG A 186 29.75 -21.23 17.15
CA ARG A 186 29.45 -22.39 18.01
C ARG A 186 29.26 -23.68 17.20
N MET A 187 28.54 -23.60 16.09
CA MET A 187 28.25 -24.76 15.22
C MET A 187 29.47 -25.23 14.44
N SER A 188 30.33 -24.30 14.04
CA SER A 188 31.64 -24.60 13.43
C SER A 188 32.57 -25.35 14.39
N ALA A 189 32.45 -25.10 15.70
CA ALA A 189 33.16 -25.84 16.74
C ALA A 189 32.52 -27.21 17.10
N GLY A 190 31.48 -27.63 16.36
CA GLY A 190 30.80 -28.93 16.55
C GLY A 190 29.69 -28.93 17.61
N GLY A 191 29.34 -27.77 18.17
CA GLY A 191 28.23 -27.64 19.12
C GLY A 191 26.85 -27.68 18.46
N PRO A 192 25.77 -27.91 19.24
CA PRO A 192 24.40 -27.73 18.76
C PRO A 192 24.09 -26.25 18.53
N SER A 193 23.10 -25.96 17.68
CA SER A 193 22.62 -24.59 17.48
C SER A 193 22.03 -24.03 18.78
N ALA A 194 22.32 -22.77 19.10
CA ALA A 194 21.63 -22.00 20.13
C ALA A 194 20.23 -21.56 19.69
N VAL A 195 19.99 -21.54 18.37
CA VAL A 195 18.70 -21.22 17.75
C VAL A 195 18.07 -22.52 17.28
N VAL A 196 17.04 -22.98 17.99
CA VAL A 196 16.36 -24.24 17.68
C VAL A 196 15.02 -23.97 17.00
N GLY A 197 14.68 -24.72 15.96
CA GLY A 197 13.35 -24.70 15.34
C GLY A 197 12.28 -25.32 16.24
N GLN A 198 11.01 -25.12 15.90
CA GLN A 198 9.94 -25.92 16.51
C GLN A 198 9.96 -27.32 15.87
N GLY A 199 10.82 -28.20 16.38
CA GLY A 199 10.84 -29.62 16.00
C GLY A 199 9.79 -30.43 16.76
N ALA A 200 8.92 -31.10 16.02
CA ALA A 200 8.18 -32.33 16.35
C ALA A 200 8.07 -32.69 17.85
N ALA A 201 7.02 -32.23 18.51
CA ALA A 201 6.56 -32.81 19.77
C ALA A 201 5.59 -33.96 19.49
N VAL A 202 6.09 -35.19 19.32
CA VAL A 202 5.41 -36.41 19.80
C VAL A 202 6.45 -37.41 20.28
N GLN A 203 6.68 -37.44 21.60
CA GLN A 203 6.72 -38.65 22.43
C GLN A 203 7.27 -38.32 23.83
N ARG A 204 6.37 -38.01 24.77
CA ARG A 204 6.14 -38.78 26.02
C ARG A 204 5.34 -37.97 27.03
N SER A 205 4.06 -38.34 27.18
CA SER A 205 3.36 -38.27 28.46
C SER A 205 3.01 -39.69 28.87
N ALA A 206 3.73 -40.23 29.86
CA ALA A 206 3.24 -41.28 30.74
C ALA A 206 4.03 -41.23 32.06
N SER A 207 3.32 -40.76 33.09
CA SER A 207 3.41 -41.07 34.53
C SER A 207 4.58 -41.91 35.08
N GLY A 208 5.10 -41.48 36.24
CA GLY A 208 5.49 -42.42 37.31
C GLY A 208 6.95 -42.34 37.78
N ARG A 209 7.12 -42.26 39.10
CA ARG A 209 8.37 -42.12 39.86
C ARG A 209 9.37 -43.29 39.70
N ALA A 210 10.63 -42.93 40.05
CA ALA A 210 11.67 -43.70 40.74
C ALA A 210 12.79 -44.40 39.90
N ALA A 211 13.96 -43.76 39.96
CA ALA A 211 15.28 -44.27 40.35
C ALA A 211 16.07 -45.29 39.48
N VAL A 212 17.38 -44.98 39.45
CA VAL A 212 18.58 -45.84 39.28
C VAL A 212 19.23 -45.93 37.89
N SER A 213 20.47 -45.42 37.86
CA SER A 213 21.63 -45.67 36.98
C SER A 213 21.64 -46.97 36.18
N ARG A 214 22.17 -46.97 34.93
CA ARG A 214 23.60 -47.21 34.60
C ARG A 214 23.86 -47.29 33.07
N ARG A 215 25.06 -46.82 32.73
CA ARG A 215 25.90 -46.83 31.50
C ARG A 215 25.70 -47.89 30.37
N LEU A 216 25.92 -47.37 29.13
CA LEU A 216 26.81 -47.77 28.01
C LEU A 216 26.74 -49.16 27.35
N THR A 217 26.63 -49.17 26.00
CA THR A 217 27.63 -49.67 24.99
C THR A 217 26.96 -49.64 23.59
N ALA A 218 27.47 -48.90 22.59
CA ALA A 218 28.50 -49.21 21.57
C ALA A 218 27.90 -49.65 20.20
N ALA A 219 28.35 -48.97 19.13
CA ALA A 219 28.03 -49.12 17.69
C ALA A 219 28.67 -50.43 17.07
N PRO A 220 28.60 -50.80 15.74
CA PRO A 220 28.55 -49.94 14.54
C PRO A 220 27.84 -50.48 13.24
N LEU A 221 27.98 -49.69 12.17
CA LEU A 221 27.54 -49.78 10.75
C LEU A 221 27.73 -51.12 9.97
N GLN A 222 26.89 -51.35 8.93
CA GLN A 222 27.35 -51.68 7.54
C GLN A 222 26.27 -51.57 6.42
N ARG A 223 26.71 -51.80 5.16
CA ARG A 223 26.41 -51.15 3.86
C ARG A 223 25.31 -51.83 2.98
N ALA A 224 24.97 -51.12 1.90
CA ALA A 224 23.99 -51.37 0.81
C ALA A 224 24.07 -52.69 0.00
N GLY A 225 22.94 -53.08 -0.61
CA GLY A 225 22.87 -54.00 -1.75
C GLY A 225 21.45 -54.42 -2.17
N ALA A 226 21.01 -53.91 -3.33
CA ALA A 226 20.08 -54.38 -4.37
C ALA A 226 18.94 -55.43 -4.17
N GLU A 227 17.92 -55.24 -5.02
CA GLU A 227 16.87 -56.14 -5.56
C GLU A 227 15.43 -56.08 -4.98
N GLU A 228 14.49 -55.88 -5.91
CA GLU A 228 13.01 -55.89 -5.78
C GLU A 228 12.45 -57.33 -5.70
N PRO A 229 11.11 -57.57 -5.77
CA PRO A 229 9.99 -56.99 -5.03
C PRO A 229 9.26 -58.11 -4.25
N SER A 230 8.71 -57.81 -3.07
CA SER A 230 7.78 -58.73 -2.40
C SER A 230 6.50 -57.99 -2.01
N ALA A 231 5.42 -58.38 -2.67
CA ALA A 231 4.06 -58.06 -2.27
C ALA A 231 3.85 -58.49 -0.81
N ALA A 232 3.51 -57.52 0.04
CA ALA A 232 2.93 -57.76 1.34
C ALA A 232 1.89 -56.67 1.59
N THR A 233 0.65 -57.09 1.44
CA THR A 233 -0.57 -56.45 1.92
C THR A 233 -0.40 -55.93 3.35
N GLY A 234 -0.44 -54.62 3.50
CA GLY A 234 -0.54 -53.93 4.77
C GLY A 234 -1.27 -52.63 4.54
N ALA A 235 -2.59 -52.65 4.68
CA ALA A 235 -3.41 -51.45 4.73
C ALA A 235 -2.90 -50.57 5.89
N GLY A 236 -2.19 -49.50 5.55
CA GLY A 236 -2.04 -48.37 6.47
C GLY A 236 -3.41 -47.75 6.71
N PRO A 237 -3.60 -46.98 7.80
CA PRO A 237 -4.87 -46.31 8.04
C PRO A 237 -5.18 -45.43 6.83
N GLU A 238 -6.30 -45.69 6.16
CA GLU A 238 -6.84 -44.73 5.20
C GLU A 238 -7.05 -43.43 5.97
N GLU A 239 -6.29 -42.37 5.62
CA GLU A 239 -6.74 -41.01 5.93
C GLU A 239 -8.14 -40.88 5.32
N GLU A 240 -9.16 -40.83 6.18
CA GLU A 240 -10.56 -40.63 5.81
C GLU A 240 -10.62 -39.47 4.82
N ALA A 241 -11.03 -39.76 3.57
CA ALA A 241 -11.13 -38.73 2.55
C ALA A 241 -12.00 -37.58 3.09
N PRO A 242 -11.60 -36.30 2.92
CA PRO A 242 -12.33 -35.19 3.50
C PRO A 242 -13.79 -35.24 3.03
N LYS A 243 -14.72 -35.16 3.98
CA LYS A 243 -16.17 -35.15 3.68
C LYS A 243 -16.45 -34.06 2.64
N GLY A 244 -17.07 -34.45 1.53
CA GLY A 244 -17.31 -33.55 0.40
C GLY A 244 -16.11 -33.33 -0.53
N LYS A 245 -15.15 -34.26 -0.64
CA LYS A 245 -13.95 -34.14 -1.51
C LYS A 245 -14.24 -33.65 -2.93
N GLU A 246 -15.30 -34.14 -3.57
CA GLU A 246 -15.70 -33.69 -4.91
C GLU A 246 -16.18 -32.23 -4.93
N ILE A 247 -17.00 -31.87 -3.94
CA ILE A 247 -17.51 -30.50 -3.74
C ILE A 247 -16.34 -29.55 -3.46
N ILE A 248 -15.42 -29.95 -2.58
CA ILE A 248 -14.18 -29.22 -2.29
C ILE A 248 -13.37 -29.02 -3.57
N SER A 249 -13.17 -30.07 -4.37
CA SER A 249 -12.41 -29.98 -5.62
C SER A 249 -13.06 -28.99 -6.59
N ARG A 250 -14.37 -29.07 -6.78
CA ARG A 250 -15.12 -28.19 -7.68
C ARG A 250 -15.09 -26.74 -7.22
N LEU A 251 -15.43 -26.47 -5.97
CA LEU A 251 -15.40 -25.12 -5.40
C LEU A 251 -13.97 -24.53 -5.42
N SER A 252 -12.95 -25.35 -5.15
CA SER A 252 -11.54 -24.91 -5.24
C SER A 252 -11.17 -24.48 -6.65
N GLN A 253 -11.56 -25.24 -7.68
CA GLN A 253 -11.32 -24.89 -9.08
C GLN A 253 -12.05 -23.61 -9.46
N SER A 254 -13.32 -23.46 -9.06
CA SER A 254 -14.09 -22.24 -9.29
C SER A 254 -13.43 -21.01 -8.66
N ILE A 255 -12.94 -21.12 -7.43
CA ILE A 255 -12.22 -20.04 -6.74
C ILE A 255 -11.00 -19.58 -7.55
N GLU A 256 -10.23 -20.51 -8.12
CA GLU A 256 -9.06 -20.20 -8.94
C GLU A 256 -9.45 -19.55 -10.29
N LEU A 257 -10.50 -20.06 -10.94
CA LEU A 257 -10.95 -19.60 -12.27
C LEU A 257 -11.54 -18.19 -12.26
N HIS A 258 -12.29 -17.82 -11.23
CA HIS A 258 -13.02 -16.55 -11.14
C HIS A 258 -12.21 -15.40 -10.51
N THR A 259 -10.87 -15.51 -10.58
CA THR A 259 -9.99 -14.36 -10.38
C THR A 259 -9.77 -13.68 -11.73
N VAL A 260 -10.31 -12.47 -11.93
CA VAL A 260 -10.28 -11.72 -13.21
C VAL A 260 -8.85 -11.41 -13.72
N GLN A 261 -7.79 -11.76 -12.98
CA GLN A 261 -6.39 -11.66 -13.43
C GLN A 261 -5.67 -13.02 -13.46
N LYS A 262 -5.26 -13.45 -14.66
CA LYS A 262 -4.26 -14.52 -14.85
C LYS A 262 -2.84 -14.13 -14.39
N LYS A 263 -2.55 -12.83 -14.23
CA LYS A 263 -1.26 -12.29 -13.78
C LYS A 263 -1.44 -11.07 -12.88
N SER A 264 -0.98 -11.16 -11.64
CA SER A 264 -0.74 -10.00 -10.77
C SER A 264 0.48 -9.24 -11.27
N LYS A 265 0.40 -7.90 -11.38
CA LYS A 265 1.62 -7.07 -11.31
C LYS A 265 2.11 -7.16 -9.86
N SER A 266 3.24 -7.82 -9.65
CA SER A 266 3.86 -8.00 -8.33
C SER A 266 4.08 -6.65 -7.66
N ASN A 267 3.28 -6.32 -6.64
CA ASN A 267 3.51 -5.17 -5.78
C ASN A 267 4.21 -5.67 -4.51
N VAL A 268 5.54 -5.57 -4.49
CA VAL A 268 6.44 -6.20 -3.48
C VAL A 268 6.38 -5.53 -2.10
N PHE A 269 5.47 -4.57 -1.89
CA PHE A 269 5.48 -3.67 -0.73
C PHE A 269 4.29 -3.83 0.24
N ALA A 270 3.41 -4.81 0.04
CA ALA A 270 2.34 -5.12 0.98
C ALA A 270 2.72 -6.35 1.84
N PRO A 271 2.78 -6.25 3.18
CA PRO A 271 3.07 -7.39 4.05
C PRO A 271 2.12 -8.57 3.76
N GLY A 272 2.65 -9.79 3.57
CA GLY A 272 1.86 -11.00 3.29
C GLY A 272 1.71 -11.39 1.80
N THR A 273 2.16 -10.56 0.86
CA THR A 273 2.02 -10.85 -0.58
C THR A 273 3.18 -11.65 -1.20
N TRP A 274 4.29 -11.91 -0.50
CA TRP A 274 5.54 -12.37 -1.15
C TRP A 274 5.49 -13.76 -1.79
N TRP A 275 4.74 -14.74 -1.25
CA TRP A 275 4.76 -16.12 -1.79
C TRP A 275 3.98 -16.21 -3.11
N PRO A 276 4.58 -16.52 -4.27
CA PRO A 276 3.79 -16.68 -5.48
C PRO A 276 2.93 -17.94 -5.30
N GLU A 277 1.62 -17.82 -5.45
CA GLU A 277 0.62 -18.89 -5.19
C GLU A 277 0.94 -20.23 -5.88
N GLN A 278 1.62 -20.18 -7.03
CA GLN A 278 2.13 -21.34 -7.76
C GLN A 278 3.12 -22.21 -6.96
N TRP A 279 3.68 -21.70 -5.86
CA TRP A 279 4.60 -22.41 -4.96
C TRP A 279 3.93 -22.88 -3.66
N MET A 280 2.64 -22.56 -3.44
CA MET A 280 1.88 -23.03 -2.29
C MET A 280 1.30 -24.41 -2.56
N ILE A 281 1.39 -25.31 -1.56
CA ILE A 281 0.72 -26.61 -1.59
C ILE A 281 -0.78 -26.38 -1.80
N ARG A 282 -1.39 -27.15 -2.71
CA ARG A 282 -2.84 -27.10 -2.94
C ARG A 282 -3.56 -27.40 -1.62
N GLY A 283 -4.43 -26.49 -1.19
CA GLY A 283 -5.12 -26.59 0.08
C GLY A 283 -5.71 -25.26 0.54
N PRO A 284 -6.30 -25.22 1.75
CA PRO A 284 -7.05 -24.06 2.24
C PRO A 284 -6.26 -22.75 2.27
N ALA A 285 -4.98 -22.78 2.68
CA ALA A 285 -4.14 -21.59 2.75
C ALA A 285 -3.91 -20.94 1.38
N ARG A 286 -3.76 -21.75 0.32
CA ARG A 286 -3.62 -21.25 -1.05
C ARG A 286 -4.91 -20.59 -1.52
N LEU A 287 -6.05 -21.26 -1.32
CA LEU A 287 -7.37 -20.73 -1.69
C LEU A 287 -7.70 -19.43 -0.95
N ARG A 288 -7.32 -19.31 0.32
CA ARG A 288 -7.46 -18.07 1.09
C ARG A 288 -6.71 -16.91 0.41
N LYS A 289 -5.48 -17.15 -0.06
CA LYS A 289 -4.71 -16.16 -0.82
C LYS A 289 -5.32 -15.86 -2.20
N THR A 290 -5.91 -16.85 -2.85
CA THR A 290 -6.68 -16.65 -4.09
C THR A 290 -7.86 -15.71 -3.85
N LEU A 291 -8.58 -15.92 -2.74
CA LEU A 291 -9.72 -15.12 -2.33
C LEU A 291 -9.33 -13.67 -1.96
N ASP A 292 -8.14 -13.45 -1.37
CA ASP A 292 -7.60 -12.09 -1.17
C ASP A 292 -7.46 -11.32 -2.49
N ARG A 293 -7.22 -12.00 -3.61
CA ARG A 293 -7.23 -11.38 -4.94
C ARG A 293 -8.65 -11.26 -5.50
N ARG A 294 -9.48 -12.29 -5.30
CA ARG A 294 -10.87 -12.30 -5.75
C ARG A 294 -11.67 -11.15 -5.15
N VAL A 295 -11.51 -10.86 -3.86
CA VAL A 295 -12.23 -9.75 -3.20
C VAL A 295 -11.87 -8.38 -3.78
N MET A 296 -10.67 -8.21 -4.33
CA MET A 296 -10.22 -6.92 -4.87
C MET A 296 -10.62 -6.69 -6.32
N ARG A 297 -10.67 -7.76 -7.13
CA ARG A 297 -10.85 -7.65 -8.59
C ARG A 297 -11.61 -8.81 -9.23
N GLY A 298 -12.04 -9.80 -8.47
CA GLY A 298 -12.69 -11.02 -8.95
C GLY A 298 -14.21 -10.94 -8.98
N GLU A 299 -14.85 -12.09 -9.20
CA GLU A 299 -16.29 -12.20 -9.40
C GLU A 299 -17.01 -12.68 -8.13
N THR A 300 -18.31 -12.44 -8.02
CA THR A 300 -19.17 -13.03 -6.98
C THR A 300 -19.20 -14.56 -7.11
N PHE A 301 -19.65 -15.27 -6.07
CA PHE A 301 -19.86 -16.72 -6.17
C PHE A 301 -21.03 -17.04 -7.11
N SER A 302 -20.84 -18.05 -7.96
CA SER A 302 -21.86 -18.56 -8.89
C SER A 302 -22.97 -19.33 -8.15
N ASP A 303 -24.04 -19.71 -8.86
CA ASP A 303 -25.10 -20.55 -8.29
C ASP A 303 -24.57 -21.91 -7.81
N GLU A 304 -23.66 -22.51 -8.57
CA GLU A 304 -23.02 -23.77 -8.20
C GLU A 304 -22.11 -23.59 -6.98
N ASP A 305 -21.34 -22.50 -6.92
CA ASP A 305 -20.52 -22.18 -5.74
C ASP A 305 -21.39 -22.04 -4.48
N LEU A 306 -22.53 -21.35 -4.57
CA LEU A 306 -23.43 -21.20 -3.42
C LEU A 306 -24.06 -22.52 -3.00
N ALA A 307 -24.44 -23.38 -3.94
CA ALA A 307 -24.92 -24.73 -3.64
C ALA A 307 -23.84 -25.57 -2.94
N ASP A 308 -22.59 -25.49 -3.41
CA ASP A 308 -21.44 -26.16 -2.82
C ASP A 308 -21.13 -25.63 -1.42
N ILE A 309 -21.13 -24.32 -1.21
CA ILE A 309 -20.94 -23.68 0.09
C ILE A 309 -22.05 -24.07 1.06
N LYS A 310 -23.32 -24.08 0.63
CA LYS A 310 -24.45 -24.57 1.45
C LYS A 310 -24.21 -26.01 1.87
N LYS A 311 -23.84 -26.89 0.93
CA LYS A 311 -23.63 -28.29 1.26
C LYS A 311 -22.44 -28.50 2.19
N LEU A 312 -21.33 -27.82 1.95
CA LEU A 312 -20.15 -27.86 2.82
C LEU A 312 -20.42 -27.26 4.20
N SER A 313 -21.33 -26.30 4.33
CA SER A 313 -21.74 -25.78 5.64
C SER A 313 -22.34 -26.88 6.53
N GLU A 314 -22.99 -27.88 5.94
CA GLU A 314 -23.54 -29.04 6.66
C GLU A 314 -22.50 -30.13 6.94
N ILE A 315 -21.70 -30.48 5.92
CA ILE A 315 -20.89 -31.71 5.94
C ILE A 315 -19.41 -31.47 6.27
N ASN A 316 -18.91 -30.24 6.08
CA ASN A 316 -17.51 -29.88 6.31
C ASN A 316 -17.32 -28.36 6.58
N PRO A 317 -17.94 -27.80 7.63
CA PRO A 317 -17.84 -26.37 7.94
C PRO A 317 -16.42 -25.94 8.33
N GLN A 318 -15.61 -26.85 8.87
CA GLN A 318 -14.21 -26.57 9.24
C GLN A 318 -13.38 -26.20 8.01
N TRP A 319 -13.52 -26.93 6.89
CA TRP A 319 -12.81 -26.60 5.66
C TRP A 319 -13.19 -25.20 5.14
N LEU A 320 -14.47 -24.82 5.21
CA LEU A 320 -14.91 -23.46 4.84
C LEU A 320 -14.30 -22.39 5.76
N ALA A 321 -14.16 -22.68 7.06
CA ALA A 321 -13.49 -21.80 8.01
C ALA A 321 -11.99 -21.65 7.70
N ASP A 322 -11.31 -22.75 7.39
CA ASP A 322 -9.87 -22.77 7.07
C ASP A 322 -9.54 -21.99 5.78
N VAL A 323 -10.40 -22.11 4.76
CA VAL A 323 -10.33 -21.31 3.51
C VAL A 323 -10.70 -19.84 3.76
N GLY A 324 -11.42 -19.55 4.84
CA GLY A 324 -11.87 -18.22 5.21
C GLY A 324 -13.14 -17.78 4.46
N ILE A 325 -13.99 -18.72 4.04
CA ILE A 325 -15.33 -18.44 3.47
C ILE A 325 -16.36 -18.35 4.60
N GLY A 326 -16.26 -19.21 5.61
CA GLY A 326 -17.30 -19.40 6.62
C GLY A 326 -18.52 -20.13 6.05
N THR A 327 -19.51 -20.37 6.90
CA THR A 327 -20.75 -21.05 6.51
C THR A 327 -21.72 -20.09 5.81
N TYR A 328 -22.66 -20.65 5.06
CA TYR A 328 -23.70 -19.88 4.37
C TYR A 328 -24.54 -19.05 5.36
N SER A 329 -24.98 -19.65 6.47
CA SER A 329 -25.83 -18.98 7.46
C SER A 329 -25.09 -17.86 8.20
N GLU A 330 -23.79 -18.04 8.49
CA GLU A 330 -22.96 -16.97 9.05
C GLU A 330 -22.84 -15.77 8.11
N ALA A 331 -22.66 -16.02 6.81
CA ALA A 331 -22.57 -14.95 5.82
C ALA A 331 -23.92 -14.26 5.60
N GLU A 332 -25.02 -15.03 5.53
CA GLU A 332 -26.38 -14.53 5.39
C GLU A 332 -26.74 -13.62 6.57
N LYS A 333 -26.54 -14.09 7.81
CA LYS A 333 -26.76 -13.28 9.01
C LYS A 333 -25.93 -12.00 9.01
N TYR A 334 -24.69 -12.06 8.55
CA TYR A 334 -23.82 -10.88 8.51
C TYR A 334 -24.28 -9.84 7.47
N THR A 335 -25.07 -10.19 6.46
CA THR A 335 -25.66 -9.21 5.53
C THR A 335 -26.64 -8.24 6.19
N GLU A 336 -26.99 -8.46 7.46
CA GLU A 336 -27.86 -7.60 8.27
C GLU A 336 -27.06 -6.59 9.12
N GLY A 337 -25.73 -6.72 9.16
CA GLY A 337 -24.84 -5.92 10.00
C GLY A 337 -24.77 -6.37 11.48
N PRO A 338 -24.06 -5.63 12.34
CA PRO A 338 -23.24 -4.47 12.01
C PRO A 338 -22.00 -4.84 11.17
N PHE A 339 -21.44 -3.84 10.48
CA PHE A 339 -20.29 -3.94 9.58
C PHE A 339 -19.00 -3.37 10.18
N ASP A 340 -18.96 -3.16 11.50
CA ASP A 340 -17.85 -2.52 12.22
C ASP A 340 -16.52 -3.29 12.15
N ASP A 341 -16.56 -4.59 11.82
CA ASP A 341 -15.39 -5.43 11.58
C ASP A 341 -15.24 -5.88 10.11
N TRP A 342 -16.01 -5.28 9.17
CA TRP A 342 -16.07 -5.72 7.77
C TRP A 342 -14.70 -5.93 7.14
N LEU A 343 -13.78 -4.97 7.27
CA LEU A 343 -12.45 -5.06 6.67
C LEU A 343 -11.50 -6.00 7.43
N ARG A 344 -11.89 -6.49 8.61
CA ARG A 344 -11.18 -7.53 9.37
C ARG A 344 -11.65 -8.93 8.99
N LEU A 345 -12.80 -9.08 8.34
CA LEU A 345 -13.28 -10.36 7.87
C LEU A 345 -12.33 -10.97 6.81
N PRO A 346 -12.15 -12.31 6.84
CA PRO A 346 -11.50 -13.02 5.75
C PRO A 346 -12.09 -12.67 4.38
N ALA A 347 -11.25 -12.59 3.35
CA ALA A 347 -11.69 -12.21 2.00
C ALA A 347 -12.79 -13.13 1.45
N GLY A 348 -12.71 -14.44 1.70
CA GLY A 348 -13.74 -15.39 1.29
C GLY A 348 -15.12 -15.07 1.87
N LYS A 349 -15.18 -14.78 3.18
CA LYS A 349 -16.41 -14.39 3.87
C LYS A 349 -16.98 -13.10 3.31
N ARG A 350 -16.13 -12.09 3.04
CA ARG A 350 -16.57 -10.85 2.37
C ARG A 350 -17.14 -11.12 0.99
N VAL A 351 -16.50 -11.96 0.17
CA VAL A 351 -17.02 -12.33 -1.17
C VAL A 351 -18.36 -13.06 -1.05
N LEU A 352 -18.51 -13.97 -0.08
CA LEU A 352 -19.77 -14.68 0.15
C LEU A 352 -20.88 -13.72 0.60
N THR A 353 -20.66 -12.92 1.64
CA THR A 353 -21.62 -11.92 2.11
C THR A 353 -21.99 -10.93 0.99
N ALA A 354 -21.02 -10.45 0.23
CA ALA A 354 -21.26 -9.56 -0.91
C ALA A 354 -22.10 -10.23 -2.01
N THR A 355 -21.84 -11.51 -2.29
CA THR A 355 -22.63 -12.30 -3.24
C THR A 355 -24.09 -12.39 -2.79
N LEU A 356 -24.34 -12.68 -1.51
CA LEU A 356 -25.70 -12.76 -0.97
C LEU A 356 -26.40 -11.40 -0.96
N ALA A 357 -25.69 -10.34 -0.57
CA ALA A 357 -26.22 -8.98 -0.50
C ALA A 357 -26.64 -8.45 -1.88
N VAL A 358 -25.78 -8.57 -2.90
CA VAL A 358 -26.11 -8.09 -4.25
C VAL A 358 -27.24 -8.88 -4.88
N ARG A 359 -27.31 -10.20 -4.68
CA ARG A 359 -28.41 -11.03 -5.19
C ARG A 359 -29.75 -10.65 -4.58
N ARG A 360 -29.79 -10.43 -3.26
CA ARG A 360 -31.01 -10.03 -2.54
C ARG A 360 -31.53 -8.68 -3.01
N SER A 361 -30.64 -7.74 -3.30
CA SER A 361 -30.97 -6.34 -3.59
C SER A 361 -30.63 -5.93 -5.03
N HIS A 362 -30.54 -6.89 -5.96
CA HIS A 362 -30.05 -6.65 -7.32
C HIS A 362 -30.93 -5.60 -8.01
N PRO A 363 -30.37 -4.55 -8.65
CA PRO A 363 -31.15 -3.41 -9.12
C PRO A 363 -32.22 -3.74 -10.17
N VAL A 364 -32.05 -4.84 -10.91
CA VAL A 364 -33.06 -5.29 -11.89
C VAL A 364 -34.25 -5.98 -11.21
N LEU A 365 -34.04 -6.57 -10.03
CA LEU A 365 -35.05 -7.35 -9.30
C LEU A 365 -35.65 -6.59 -8.12
N ARG A 366 -34.92 -5.61 -7.59
CA ARG A 366 -35.32 -4.81 -6.44
C ARG A 366 -36.50 -3.91 -6.80
N ASP A 367 -37.47 -3.85 -5.90
CA ASP A 367 -38.56 -2.88 -5.99
C ASP A 367 -37.98 -1.45 -6.10
N PRO A 368 -38.39 -0.65 -7.11
CA PRO A 368 -37.93 0.73 -7.27
C PRO A 368 -38.18 1.64 -6.05
N GLU A 369 -39.16 1.31 -5.20
CA GLU A 369 -39.45 2.07 -3.97
C GLU A 369 -38.44 1.79 -2.85
N VAL A 370 -37.72 0.67 -2.91
CA VAL A 370 -36.70 0.31 -1.92
C VAL A 370 -35.40 1.06 -2.21
N LEU A 371 -34.97 1.87 -1.23
CA LEU A 371 -33.72 2.62 -1.30
C LEU A 371 -32.54 1.71 -1.63
N THR A 372 -31.68 2.19 -2.52
CA THR A 372 -30.41 1.52 -2.83
C THR A 372 -29.59 1.32 -1.55
N PRO A 373 -29.20 0.08 -1.22
CA PRO A 373 -28.34 -0.18 -0.08
C PRO A 373 -26.99 0.51 -0.22
N THR A 374 -26.49 1.06 0.88
CA THR A 374 -25.19 1.76 0.95
C THR A 374 -24.16 1.01 1.78
N ASP A 375 -24.52 -0.17 2.29
CA ASP A 375 -23.65 -1.02 3.10
C ASP A 375 -22.51 -1.62 2.28
N PRO A 376 -21.35 -1.89 2.93
CA PRO A 376 -20.16 -2.32 2.22
C PRO A 376 -20.25 -3.72 1.59
N ALA A 377 -21.21 -4.56 2.02
CA ALA A 377 -21.42 -5.87 1.40
C ALA A 377 -22.12 -5.73 0.05
N TYR A 378 -23.22 -4.97 0.00
CA TYR A 378 -23.93 -4.70 -1.25
C TYR A 378 -23.04 -3.96 -2.25
N THR A 379 -22.34 -2.91 -1.83
CA THR A 379 -21.50 -2.11 -2.73
C THR A 379 -20.35 -2.92 -3.32
N LEU A 380 -19.72 -3.79 -2.52
CA LEU A 380 -18.71 -4.74 -2.99
C LEU A 380 -19.30 -5.73 -4.00
N GLY A 381 -20.46 -6.32 -3.70
CA GLY A 381 -21.11 -7.29 -4.59
C GLY A 381 -21.48 -6.68 -5.94
N ARG A 382 -22.08 -5.48 -5.92
CA ARG A 382 -22.37 -4.69 -7.13
C ARG A 382 -21.11 -4.39 -7.92
N PHE A 383 -20.01 -4.02 -7.26
CA PHE A 383 -18.73 -3.78 -7.93
C PHE A 383 -18.21 -5.05 -8.63
N MET A 384 -18.20 -6.18 -7.91
CA MET A 384 -17.75 -7.46 -8.46
C MET A 384 -18.57 -7.87 -9.68
N GLU A 385 -19.89 -7.73 -9.61
CA GLU A 385 -20.79 -8.03 -10.73
C GLU A 385 -20.62 -7.05 -11.90
N THR A 386 -20.43 -5.76 -11.63
CA THR A 386 -20.16 -4.77 -12.70
C THR A 386 -18.90 -5.13 -13.49
N ARG A 387 -17.88 -5.63 -12.80
CA ARG A 387 -16.54 -5.94 -13.36
C ARG A 387 -16.42 -7.35 -13.90
N ALA A 388 -17.36 -8.24 -13.59
CA ALA A 388 -17.31 -9.62 -14.05
C ALA A 388 -17.37 -9.67 -15.60
N PRO A 389 -16.49 -10.43 -16.27
CA PRO A 389 -16.45 -10.51 -17.73
C PRO A 389 -17.76 -11.00 -18.34
N GLY A 390 -18.46 -11.92 -17.66
CA GLY A 390 -19.71 -12.53 -18.10
C GLY A 390 -20.97 -11.67 -17.91
N THR A 391 -20.87 -10.51 -17.25
CA THR A 391 -22.04 -9.66 -17.01
C THR A 391 -22.58 -9.08 -18.31
N ASP A 392 -23.87 -9.28 -18.53
CA ASP A 392 -24.60 -8.74 -19.67
C ASP A 392 -24.38 -7.22 -19.79
N PRO A 393 -24.10 -6.67 -20.98
CA PRO A 393 -23.84 -5.24 -21.16
C PRO A 393 -24.97 -4.33 -20.66
N ALA A 394 -26.24 -4.72 -20.82
CA ALA A 394 -27.37 -3.91 -20.35
C ALA A 394 -27.44 -3.92 -18.82
N VAL A 395 -27.22 -5.09 -18.20
CA VAL A 395 -27.11 -5.22 -16.73
C VAL A 395 -25.93 -4.40 -16.20
N ARG A 396 -24.76 -4.49 -16.83
CA ARG A 396 -23.57 -3.71 -16.45
C ARG A 396 -23.87 -2.21 -16.46
N GLN A 397 -24.55 -1.71 -17.48
CA GLN A 397 -24.95 -0.31 -17.54
C GLN A 397 -25.92 0.09 -16.41
N VAL A 398 -26.85 -0.79 -16.01
CA VAL A 398 -27.74 -0.54 -14.86
C VAL A 398 -26.92 -0.42 -13.57
N LEU A 399 -25.99 -1.35 -13.33
CA LEU A 399 -25.12 -1.34 -12.15
C LEU A 399 -24.22 -0.10 -12.10
N GLU A 400 -23.65 0.30 -13.25
CA GLU A 400 -22.85 1.52 -13.36
C GLU A 400 -23.67 2.78 -13.10
N ARG A 401 -24.89 2.86 -13.64
CA ARG A 401 -25.81 3.99 -13.38
C ARG A 401 -26.20 4.08 -11.92
N GLU A 402 -26.50 2.96 -11.26
CA GLU A 402 -26.82 2.95 -9.84
C GLU A 402 -25.64 3.39 -8.98
N ARG A 403 -24.42 2.92 -9.28
CA ARG A 403 -23.19 3.37 -8.63
C ARG A 403 -23.01 4.89 -8.78
N ASP A 404 -23.16 5.40 -10.00
CA ASP A 404 -22.96 6.82 -10.30
C ASP A 404 -24.03 7.68 -9.59
N GLN A 405 -25.28 7.23 -9.58
CA GLN A 405 -26.35 7.88 -8.81
C GLN A 405 -26.06 7.89 -7.31
N GLN A 406 -25.60 6.77 -6.75
CA GLN A 406 -25.23 6.69 -5.33
C GLN A 406 -24.07 7.63 -4.98
N ILE A 407 -23.04 7.72 -5.82
CA ILE A 407 -21.95 8.68 -5.66
C ILE A 407 -22.50 10.12 -5.63
N ARG A 408 -23.38 10.47 -6.60
CA ARG A 408 -24.01 11.80 -6.66
C ARG A 408 -24.84 12.10 -5.42
N ASP A 409 -25.73 11.18 -5.02
CA ASP A 409 -26.62 11.39 -3.89
C ASP A 409 -25.84 11.54 -2.58
N THR A 410 -24.81 10.73 -2.35
CA THR A 410 -23.96 10.88 -1.16
C THR A 410 -23.23 12.22 -1.13
N ALA A 411 -22.79 12.72 -2.29
CA ALA A 411 -22.17 14.04 -2.38
C ALA A 411 -23.18 15.18 -2.14
N VAL A 412 -24.40 15.07 -2.68
CA VAL A 412 -25.48 16.03 -2.43
C VAL A 412 -25.89 16.02 -0.96
N ASP A 413 -26.06 14.85 -0.36
CA ASP A 413 -26.40 14.70 1.05
C ASP A 413 -25.29 15.27 1.95
N THR A 414 -24.02 15.15 1.52
CA THR A 414 -22.86 15.80 2.18
C THR A 414 -22.95 17.32 2.14
N LEU A 415 -23.35 17.91 1.01
CA LEU A 415 -23.40 19.37 0.81
C LEU A 415 -24.70 20.02 1.33
N HIS A 416 -25.79 19.26 1.33
CA HIS A 416 -27.13 19.70 1.70
C HIS A 416 -27.81 18.66 2.62
N PRO A 417 -27.38 18.56 3.90
CA PRO A 417 -27.88 17.55 4.83
C PRO A 417 -29.37 17.69 5.15
N GLU A 418 -29.95 18.88 4.99
CA GLU A 418 -31.39 19.11 5.13
C GLU A 418 -32.23 18.32 4.12
N GLY A 419 -31.63 17.90 2.99
CA GLY A 419 -32.26 17.09 1.95
C GLY A 419 -32.12 15.58 2.15
N ILE A 420 -31.46 15.11 3.23
CA ILE A 420 -31.29 13.68 3.51
C ILE A 420 -32.65 13.03 3.71
N ALA A 421 -32.88 11.91 3.01
CA ALA A 421 -34.11 11.14 3.10
C ALA A 421 -34.38 10.67 4.55
N PRO A 422 -35.63 10.69 5.04
CA PRO A 422 -35.95 10.32 6.43
C PRO A 422 -35.39 8.96 6.86
N GLY A 423 -35.45 7.95 5.99
CA GLY A 423 -34.93 6.60 6.26
C GLY A 423 -33.41 6.53 6.45
N ARG A 424 -32.65 7.57 6.06
CA ARG A 424 -31.20 7.69 6.22
C ARG A 424 -30.78 8.61 7.37
N ARG A 425 -31.72 9.30 8.02
CA ARG A 425 -31.40 10.15 9.18
C ARG A 425 -31.19 9.30 10.43
N HIS A 426 -30.28 9.75 11.29
CA HIS A 426 -30.15 9.21 12.64
C HIS A 426 -31.30 9.74 13.52
N GLU A 427 -31.78 8.93 14.48
CA GLU A 427 -32.93 9.30 15.32
C GLU A 427 -32.60 10.41 16.33
N GLY A 428 -31.38 10.39 16.87
CA GLY A 428 -30.86 11.44 17.76
C GLY A 428 -30.38 12.70 17.03
N SER A 429 -30.23 13.80 17.77
CA SER A 429 -29.69 15.07 17.27
C SER A 429 -28.16 15.15 17.36
N VAL A 430 -27.56 15.98 16.50
CA VAL A 430 -26.13 16.27 16.55
C VAL A 430 -25.78 16.82 17.94
N PRO A 431 -24.79 16.22 18.66
CA PRO A 431 -24.42 16.70 19.98
C PRO A 431 -24.01 18.17 19.97
N ALA A 432 -24.63 18.97 20.84
CA ALA A 432 -24.24 20.35 21.03
C ALA A 432 -22.79 20.47 21.53
N LYS A 433 -22.10 21.55 21.15
CA LYS A 433 -20.73 21.85 21.63
C LYS A 433 -20.69 21.82 23.15
N GLY A 434 -19.74 21.07 23.72
CA GLY A 434 -19.56 20.94 25.16
C GLY A 434 -20.28 19.74 25.79
N THR A 435 -21.18 19.05 25.07
CA THR A 435 -21.85 17.84 25.55
C THR A 435 -20.81 16.75 25.85
N PRO A 436 -20.84 16.10 27.04
CA PRO A 436 -19.93 15.01 27.34
C PRO A 436 -20.06 13.84 26.35
N LEU A 437 -18.95 13.42 25.77
CA LEU A 437 -18.83 12.25 24.91
C LEU A 437 -18.40 11.06 25.78
N GLY A 438 -19.38 10.30 26.26
CA GLY A 438 -19.14 9.12 27.08
C GLY A 438 -18.57 9.42 28.48
N LYS A 439 -17.99 8.40 29.11
CA LYS A 439 -17.52 8.45 30.51
C LYS A 439 -16.12 9.07 30.68
N GLY A 440 -15.42 9.37 29.59
CA GLY A 440 -14.01 9.79 29.59
C GLY A 440 -13.77 11.29 29.79
N GLY A 441 -14.82 12.09 29.97
CA GLY A 441 -14.70 13.55 30.18
C GLY A 441 -14.41 14.36 28.89
N GLU A 442 -14.26 13.70 27.73
CA GLU A 442 -14.23 14.37 26.44
C GLU A 442 -15.55 15.11 26.19
N LYS A 443 -15.47 16.27 25.53
CA LYS A 443 -16.63 17.09 25.20
C LYS A 443 -16.76 17.24 23.70
N ALA A 444 -18.00 17.26 23.22
CA ALA A 444 -18.31 17.44 21.82
C ALA A 444 -17.72 18.77 21.31
N PRO A 445 -16.93 18.75 20.22
CA PRO A 445 -16.54 19.98 19.54
C PRO A 445 -17.75 20.62 18.85
N ASP A 446 -17.53 21.77 18.22
CA ASP A 446 -18.53 22.39 17.36
C ASP A 446 -18.67 21.60 16.04
N TYR A 447 -19.42 20.51 16.06
CA TYR A 447 -19.64 19.68 14.87
C TYR A 447 -20.36 20.45 13.76
N VAL A 448 -21.34 21.28 14.11
CA VAL A 448 -22.14 22.06 13.14
C VAL A 448 -21.26 23.08 12.42
N GLY A 449 -20.46 23.86 13.15
CA GLY A 449 -19.54 24.82 12.55
C GLY A 449 -18.44 24.15 11.73
N ARG A 450 -17.89 23.03 12.22
CA ARG A 450 -16.86 22.25 11.47
C ARG A 450 -17.38 21.70 10.16
N ASP A 451 -18.60 21.15 10.17
CA ASP A 451 -19.27 20.63 8.98
C ASP A 451 -19.61 21.75 8.00
N ALA A 452 -20.15 22.88 8.46
CA ALA A 452 -20.46 24.03 7.62
C ALA A 452 -19.23 24.51 6.84
N GLN A 453 -18.09 24.65 7.53
CA GLN A 453 -16.84 25.01 6.87
C GLN A 453 -16.36 23.93 5.88
N GLY A 454 -16.55 22.64 6.20
CA GLY A 454 -16.22 21.54 5.30
C GLY A 454 -17.06 21.55 4.01
N ARG A 455 -18.36 21.83 4.14
CA ARG A 455 -19.30 21.96 3.01
C ARG A 455 -18.97 23.17 2.15
N GLU A 456 -18.68 24.32 2.76
CA GLU A 456 -18.28 25.53 2.03
C GLU A 456 -17.02 25.30 1.18
N MET A 457 -15.98 24.73 1.78
CA MET A 457 -14.75 24.35 1.07
C MET A 457 -15.05 23.36 -0.07
N LEU A 458 -15.83 22.30 0.18
CA LEU A 458 -16.15 21.29 -0.84
C LEU A 458 -16.97 21.87 -1.99
N THR A 459 -17.93 22.77 -1.70
CA THR A 459 -18.69 23.51 -2.71
C THR A 459 -17.76 24.33 -3.61
N ARG A 460 -16.82 25.09 -3.03
CA ARG A 460 -15.86 25.89 -3.82
C ARG A 460 -14.92 25.03 -4.65
N ILE A 461 -14.47 23.89 -4.11
CA ILE A 461 -13.72 22.88 -4.89
C ILE A 461 -14.57 22.44 -6.09
N LEU A 462 -15.83 22.08 -5.88
CA LEU A 462 -16.71 21.60 -6.95
C LEU A 462 -17.03 22.68 -7.98
N LEU A 463 -17.11 23.95 -7.61
CA LEU A 463 -17.21 25.07 -8.56
C LEU A 463 -15.97 25.13 -9.46
N VAL A 464 -14.77 25.05 -8.88
CA VAL A 464 -13.52 24.98 -9.68
C VAL A 464 -13.54 23.78 -10.62
N LEU A 465 -13.96 22.60 -10.15
CA LEU A 465 -14.01 21.40 -10.97
C LEU A 465 -15.08 21.47 -12.07
N ARG A 466 -16.29 21.96 -11.76
CA ARG A 466 -17.39 22.07 -12.73
C ARG A 466 -17.02 22.95 -13.91
N HIS A 467 -16.24 24.00 -13.67
CA HIS A 467 -15.84 24.95 -14.71
C HIS A 467 -14.50 24.57 -15.38
N GLY A 468 -13.57 23.94 -14.64
CA GLY A 468 -12.20 23.73 -15.10
C GLY A 468 -11.74 22.29 -15.31
N LEU A 469 -12.50 21.27 -14.85
CA LEU A 469 -12.03 19.88 -14.88
C LEU A 469 -11.88 19.35 -16.31
N GLN A 470 -10.71 18.77 -16.55
CA GLN A 470 -10.37 18.04 -17.76
C GLN A 470 -9.76 16.68 -17.38
N LEU A 471 -9.99 15.68 -18.22
CA LEU A 471 -9.41 14.34 -18.09
C LEU A 471 -8.37 14.11 -19.17
N TYR A 472 -7.28 13.44 -18.82
CA TYR A 472 -6.33 12.99 -19.83
C TYR A 472 -6.97 11.91 -20.69
N SER A 473 -7.04 12.15 -22.00
CA SER A 473 -7.49 11.18 -22.99
C SER A 473 -6.29 10.75 -23.85
N PRO A 474 -5.91 9.46 -23.81
CA PRO A 474 -4.87 8.94 -24.70
C PRO A 474 -5.21 9.10 -26.18
N GLU A 475 -6.50 9.06 -26.53
CA GLU A 475 -6.98 9.15 -27.93
C GLU A 475 -6.66 10.49 -28.56
N VAL A 476 -6.81 11.58 -27.79
CA VAL A 476 -6.49 12.95 -28.25
C VAL A 476 -5.06 13.37 -27.86
N GLY A 477 -4.32 12.52 -27.13
CA GLY A 477 -2.97 12.81 -26.67
C GLY A 477 -2.85 13.95 -25.63
N GLY A 478 -3.97 14.34 -25.01
CA GLY A 478 -4.06 15.55 -24.18
C GLY A 478 -5.24 15.55 -23.22
N HIS A 479 -5.51 16.70 -22.62
CA HIS A 479 -6.63 16.89 -21.68
C HIS A 479 -7.88 17.38 -22.41
N ALA A 480 -9.02 16.73 -22.16
CA ALA A 480 -10.31 17.08 -22.74
C ALA A 480 -11.38 17.13 -21.65
N VAL A 481 -12.45 17.90 -21.89
CA VAL A 481 -13.60 17.96 -20.99
C VAL A 481 -14.46 16.71 -21.18
N ASP A 482 -14.82 16.07 -20.08
CA ASP A 482 -15.85 15.03 -20.04
C ASP A 482 -17.19 15.67 -19.68
N TYR A 483 -18.14 15.64 -20.62
CA TYR A 483 -19.50 16.17 -20.45
C TYR A 483 -20.51 15.09 -20.06
N GLU A 484 -20.12 13.82 -20.11
CA GLU A 484 -21.02 12.69 -19.88
C GLU A 484 -21.00 12.22 -18.43
N LYS A 485 -19.85 12.34 -17.75
CA LYS A 485 -19.67 11.89 -16.39
C LYS A 485 -19.81 13.02 -15.38
N ASP A 486 -20.25 12.65 -14.18
CA ASP A 486 -20.39 13.61 -13.08
C ASP A 486 -19.05 14.19 -12.66
N VAL A 487 -19.04 15.49 -12.34
CA VAL A 487 -17.86 16.20 -11.83
C VAL A 487 -17.30 15.53 -10.57
N ILE A 488 -18.18 15.11 -9.65
CA ILE A 488 -17.76 14.50 -8.37
C ILE A 488 -16.99 13.19 -8.55
N ARG A 489 -17.14 12.47 -9.67
CA ARG A 489 -16.40 11.23 -9.94
C ARG A 489 -14.89 11.43 -9.96
N ALA A 490 -14.42 12.65 -10.22
CA ALA A 490 -13.01 12.99 -10.17
C ALA A 490 -12.40 12.79 -8.76
N LEU A 491 -13.21 12.94 -7.70
CA LEU A 491 -12.80 12.78 -6.30
C LEU A 491 -13.36 11.51 -5.66
N ALA A 492 -14.51 11.02 -6.12
CA ALA A 492 -15.24 9.92 -5.47
C ALA A 492 -14.52 8.57 -5.51
N HIS A 493 -13.60 8.31 -6.45
CA HIS A 493 -12.92 7.01 -6.57
C HIS A 493 -11.57 6.95 -5.83
N GLY A 494 -11.31 7.86 -4.89
CA GLY A 494 -9.99 7.98 -4.24
C GLY A 494 -8.89 8.43 -5.21
N GLY A 495 -9.28 9.09 -6.31
CA GLY A 495 -8.38 9.82 -7.19
C GLY A 495 -8.05 11.19 -6.61
N ARG A 496 -7.07 11.87 -7.24
CA ARG A 496 -6.74 13.26 -6.94
C ARG A 496 -6.88 14.10 -8.19
N VAL A 497 -7.26 15.36 -8.00
CA VAL A 497 -7.28 16.38 -9.05
C VAL A 497 -6.10 17.31 -8.85
N ASN A 498 -5.36 17.56 -9.92
CA ASN A 498 -4.23 18.48 -9.93
C ASN A 498 -4.64 19.80 -10.58
N VAL A 499 -4.73 20.86 -9.78
CA VAL A 499 -4.98 22.23 -10.24
C VAL A 499 -3.65 22.91 -10.48
N ARG A 500 -3.43 23.43 -11.68
CA ARG A 500 -2.24 24.21 -12.03
C ARG A 500 -2.54 25.70 -11.93
N ILE A 501 -1.69 26.39 -11.19
CA ILE A 501 -1.84 27.80 -10.84
C ILE A 501 -0.79 28.58 -11.63
N PRO A 502 -1.15 29.61 -12.41
CA PRO A 502 -0.18 30.38 -13.17
C PRO A 502 0.85 31.04 -12.26
N ALA A 503 2.08 31.21 -12.77
CA ALA A 503 3.12 32.01 -12.14
C ALA A 503 2.62 33.44 -11.84
N LEU A 504 3.20 34.05 -10.81
CA LEU A 504 2.88 35.42 -10.42
C LEU A 504 3.43 36.39 -11.47
N SER A 505 2.65 37.42 -11.79
CA SER A 505 3.09 38.53 -12.65
C SER A 505 4.12 39.43 -11.94
N ALA A 506 4.05 39.53 -10.61
CA ALA A 506 4.97 40.32 -9.79
C ALA A 506 5.12 39.73 -8.37
N LYS A 507 6.23 40.08 -7.69
CA LYS A 507 6.56 39.57 -6.33
C LYS A 507 5.54 39.93 -5.23
N GLY A 508 4.71 40.96 -5.44
CA GLY A 508 3.70 41.40 -4.46
C GLY A 508 2.30 40.83 -4.70
N GLU A 509 2.13 40.00 -5.73
CA GLU A 509 0.84 39.38 -6.04
C GLU A 509 0.50 38.30 -5.01
N SER A 510 -0.80 38.15 -4.72
CA SER A 510 -1.32 37.17 -3.78
C SER A 510 -1.02 35.73 -4.25
N ASP A 511 -0.13 35.07 -3.51
CA ASP A 511 0.37 33.72 -3.77
C ASP A 511 -0.25 32.67 -2.85
N TYR A 512 -1.24 33.04 -2.04
CA TYR A 512 -2.17 32.14 -1.34
C TYR A 512 -3.63 32.40 -1.71
N TRP A 513 -3.88 33.06 -2.85
CA TRP A 513 -5.24 33.38 -3.30
C TRP A 513 -6.14 32.15 -3.37
N LEU A 514 -5.70 31.08 -4.05
CA LEU A 514 -6.52 29.87 -4.21
C LEU A 514 -6.80 29.15 -2.87
N PRO A 515 -5.79 28.89 -2.01
CA PRO A 515 -6.06 28.38 -0.66
C PRO A 515 -7.02 29.26 0.16
N HIS A 516 -6.92 30.59 0.04
CA HIS A 516 -7.81 31.52 0.72
C HIS A 516 -9.24 31.45 0.19
N PHE A 517 -9.41 31.43 -1.14
CA PHE A 517 -10.70 31.19 -1.79
C PHE A 517 -11.35 29.92 -1.26
N LEU A 518 -10.59 28.82 -1.14
CA LEU A 518 -11.09 27.56 -0.58
C LEU A 518 -11.31 27.57 0.95
N GLY A 519 -10.94 28.65 1.64
CA GLY A 519 -11.06 28.80 3.11
C GLY A 519 -9.96 28.13 3.92
N ALA A 520 -8.92 27.59 3.29
CA ALA A 520 -7.80 26.91 3.97
C ALA A 520 -6.84 27.88 4.66
N THR A 521 -6.80 29.14 4.23
CA THR A 521 -5.95 30.18 4.83
C THR A 521 -6.76 31.39 5.28
N LYS A 522 -6.33 32.02 6.39
CA LYS A 522 -6.97 33.22 6.95
C LYS A 522 -6.93 34.41 6.01
N ASP A 523 -5.89 34.48 5.18
CA ASP A 523 -5.71 35.53 4.19
C ASP A 523 -5.01 34.99 2.94
N ALA A 524 -5.01 35.80 1.89
CA ALA A 524 -4.53 35.45 0.57
C ALA A 524 -3.01 35.66 0.38
N THR A 525 -2.27 36.09 1.40
CA THR A 525 -0.89 36.59 1.30
C THR A 525 0.12 35.90 2.22
N LYS A 526 -0.23 35.63 3.47
CA LYS A 526 0.67 35.05 4.47
C LYS A 526 0.59 33.53 4.51
N GLY A 527 -0.55 32.98 4.11
CA GLY A 527 -0.79 31.54 4.14
C GLY A 527 -0.94 30.97 5.55
N GLU A 528 -1.34 31.80 6.52
CA GLU A 528 -1.69 31.33 7.86
C GLU A 528 -2.91 30.40 7.79
N THR A 529 -2.82 29.22 8.37
CA THR A 529 -3.88 28.22 8.35
C THR A 529 -5.14 28.72 9.04
N ALA A 530 -6.29 28.56 8.38
CA ALA A 530 -7.59 28.92 8.94
C ALA A 530 -7.98 28.00 10.11
N GLU A 531 -8.81 28.51 11.01
CA GLU A 531 -9.37 27.69 12.10
C GLU A 531 -10.15 26.51 11.53
N GLY A 532 -10.07 25.33 12.15
CA GLY A 532 -10.80 24.13 11.70
C GLY A 532 -10.14 23.33 10.57
N PHE A 533 -8.99 23.79 10.07
CA PHE A 533 -8.08 23.01 9.22
C PHE A 533 -6.92 22.43 10.05
N THR A 534 -6.44 21.25 9.65
CA THR A 534 -5.26 20.62 10.25
C THR A 534 -4.06 20.75 9.31
N GLU A 535 -2.93 21.26 9.80
CA GLU A 535 -1.66 21.14 9.06
C GLU A 535 -1.13 19.71 9.18
N ARG A 536 -0.51 19.21 8.10
CA ARG A 536 0.04 17.85 8.04
C ARG A 536 1.52 17.88 7.67
N ASP A 537 2.28 16.97 8.29
CA ASP A 537 3.71 16.81 7.98
C ASP A 537 3.97 15.90 6.77
N PHE A 538 2.98 15.08 6.36
CA PHE A 538 3.15 14.12 5.27
C PHE A 538 1.91 13.96 4.38
N ALA A 539 2.18 13.68 3.10
CA ALA A 539 1.22 13.20 2.11
C ALA A 539 1.83 12.02 1.34
N THR A 540 0.97 11.11 0.88
CA THR A 540 1.38 9.92 0.10
C THR A 540 1.64 10.24 -1.38
N HIS A 541 1.17 11.40 -1.85
CA HIS A 541 1.34 11.91 -3.20
C HIS A 541 1.74 13.38 -3.14
N ARG A 542 2.48 13.83 -4.16
CA ARG A 542 2.85 15.23 -4.36
C ARG A 542 2.84 15.59 -5.83
N THR A 543 2.92 16.87 -6.12
CA THR A 543 3.16 17.35 -7.47
C THR A 543 4.61 17.83 -7.65
N SER A 544 5.04 17.93 -8.90
CA SER A 544 6.29 18.56 -9.27
C SER A 544 6.07 19.44 -10.49
N ILE A 545 6.51 20.69 -10.39
CA ILE A 545 6.48 21.68 -11.46
C ILE A 545 7.92 22.18 -11.65
N SER A 546 8.42 22.23 -12.89
CA SER A 546 9.70 22.88 -13.22
C SER A 546 9.52 24.39 -13.44
N ALA A 547 10.60 25.16 -13.42
CA ALA A 547 10.55 26.58 -13.79
C ALA A 547 9.99 26.76 -15.22
N ASN A 548 9.34 27.90 -15.43
CA ASN A 548 8.89 28.34 -16.74
C ASN A 548 10.10 28.78 -17.58
N LYS A 549 10.02 28.56 -18.89
CA LYS A 549 10.95 29.10 -19.89
C LYS A 549 10.28 30.28 -20.59
N SER A 550 11.05 31.07 -21.33
CA SER A 550 10.58 32.29 -22.02
C SER A 550 9.35 32.06 -22.92
N ASP A 551 9.23 30.86 -23.49
CA ASP A 551 8.21 30.49 -24.47
C ASP A 551 7.32 29.32 -24.03
N ALA A 552 7.60 28.70 -22.88
CA ALA A 552 6.94 27.47 -22.46
C ALA A 552 6.79 27.37 -20.94
N ARG A 553 5.59 26.98 -20.49
CA ARG A 553 5.36 26.71 -19.07
C ARG A 553 6.11 25.44 -18.63
N GLY A 554 6.44 25.38 -17.35
CA GLY A 554 7.17 24.25 -16.76
C GLY A 554 6.45 22.91 -16.91
N THR A 555 7.20 21.82 -16.85
CA THR A 555 6.65 20.46 -16.86
C THR A 555 5.94 20.20 -15.53
N PHE A 556 4.66 19.80 -15.58
CA PHE A 556 3.85 19.47 -14.42
C PHE A 556 3.56 17.97 -14.35
N LYS A 557 3.95 17.32 -13.25
CA LYS A 557 3.72 15.89 -13.03
C LYS A 557 3.30 15.61 -11.60
N GLU A 558 2.29 14.77 -11.43
CA GLU A 558 2.04 14.08 -10.17
C GLU A 558 3.10 13.00 -9.94
N LYS A 559 3.56 12.90 -8.68
CA LYS A 559 4.50 11.89 -8.18
C LYS A 559 3.85 11.21 -6.97
N GLY A 560 3.76 9.89 -6.99
CA GLY A 560 3.22 9.08 -5.90
C GLY A 560 4.26 8.12 -5.31
N GLY A 561 3.90 7.49 -4.18
CA GLY A 561 4.67 6.42 -3.55
C GLY A 561 5.39 6.83 -2.27
N ILE A 562 5.82 5.84 -1.47
CA ILE A 562 6.43 6.05 -0.13
C ILE A 562 7.72 6.90 -0.20
N LEU A 563 8.48 6.86 -1.30
CA LEU A 563 9.64 7.76 -1.49
C LEU A 563 9.24 9.25 -1.60
N ALA A 564 8.02 9.55 -2.09
CA ALA A 564 7.53 10.92 -2.16
C ALA A 564 7.23 11.51 -0.76
N SER A 565 6.77 10.69 0.20
CA SER A 565 6.51 11.13 1.57
C SER A 565 7.82 11.39 2.36
N VAL A 566 8.88 10.63 2.08
CA VAL A 566 10.22 10.87 2.67
C VAL A 566 10.84 12.16 2.13
N THR A 567 10.59 12.50 0.86
CA THR A 567 11.16 13.72 0.26
C THR A 567 10.63 15.00 0.93
N ASN A 568 9.41 14.98 1.48
CA ASN A 568 8.84 16.13 2.20
C ASN A 568 9.63 16.49 3.47
N LYS A 569 10.22 15.50 4.15
CA LYS A 569 11.09 15.75 5.33
C LYS A 569 12.44 16.36 4.96
N LEU A 570 12.84 16.31 3.69
CA LEU A 570 14.16 16.74 3.22
C LEU A 570 14.13 18.08 2.45
N THR A 571 12.96 18.53 2.00
CA THR A 571 12.80 19.86 1.40
C THR A 571 12.52 20.91 2.47
N VAL A 572 13.48 21.81 2.71
CA VAL A 572 13.39 22.91 3.69
C VAL A 572 13.17 24.25 2.98
N GLY A 573 12.37 25.15 3.56
CA GLY A 573 12.15 26.51 3.05
C GLY A 573 10.99 26.64 2.05
N ALA A 574 10.96 27.73 1.27
CA ALA A 574 9.83 28.10 0.39
C ALA A 574 9.48 27.07 -0.72
N ALA A 575 10.30 26.02 -0.90
CA ALA A 575 10.07 24.93 -1.83
C ALA A 575 9.24 23.77 -1.24
N SER A 576 9.02 23.73 0.09
CA SER A 576 8.19 22.71 0.72
C SER A 576 6.70 22.96 0.46
N PRO A 577 5.92 21.90 0.17
CA PRO A 577 4.48 22.06 0.05
C PRO A 577 3.83 22.36 1.41
N LYS A 578 2.76 23.16 1.38
CA LYS A 578 1.81 23.29 2.50
C LYS A 578 0.75 22.21 2.37
N LEU A 579 0.48 21.47 3.44
CA LEU A 579 -0.49 20.39 3.46
C LEU A 579 -1.58 20.73 4.46
N TRP A 580 -2.83 20.73 4.00
CA TRP A 580 -4.00 20.95 4.84
C TRP A 580 -4.95 19.76 4.76
N GLY A 581 -5.51 19.44 5.91
CA GLY A 581 -6.57 18.47 6.09
C GLY A 581 -7.85 19.13 6.56
N LYS A 582 -8.99 18.67 6.05
CA LYS A 582 -10.31 19.11 6.51
C LYS A 582 -11.28 17.93 6.51
N ASP A 583 -11.80 17.61 7.69
CA ASP A 583 -12.81 16.57 7.85
C ASP A 583 -14.13 17.02 7.22
N ILE A 584 -14.79 16.07 6.56
CA ILE A 584 -16.13 16.23 5.99
C ILE A 584 -17.05 15.16 6.56
N SER A 585 -18.35 15.42 6.50
CA SER A 585 -19.39 14.46 6.91
C SER A 585 -19.89 13.72 5.66
N GLY A 586 -19.12 12.76 5.14
CA GLY A 586 -19.52 11.97 3.96
C GLY A 586 -20.83 11.22 4.20
N GLY A 587 -21.86 11.52 3.39
CA GLY A 587 -23.24 11.08 3.60
C GLY A 587 -24.12 12.11 4.33
N GLY A 588 -23.55 13.23 4.76
CA GLY A 588 -24.22 14.35 5.41
C GLY A 588 -24.26 14.23 6.93
N ILE A 589 -23.99 15.35 7.63
CA ILE A 589 -24.03 15.41 9.09
C ILE A 589 -25.42 15.00 9.61
N GLY A 590 -25.46 14.17 10.65
CA GLY A 590 -26.71 13.70 11.24
C GLY A 590 -27.42 12.58 10.48
N SER A 591 -26.87 12.11 9.35
CA SER A 591 -27.25 10.80 8.79
C SER A 591 -26.77 9.66 9.68
N LYS A 592 -27.32 8.46 9.47
CA LYS A 592 -26.80 7.22 10.05
C LYS A 592 -25.86 6.52 9.07
N ASP A 593 -24.76 5.99 9.59
CA ASP A 593 -23.83 5.11 8.87
C ASP A 593 -24.39 3.69 8.77
N TRP A 594 -23.59 2.77 8.22
CA TRP A 594 -23.95 1.36 8.02
C TRP A 594 -24.25 0.60 9.32
N ASN A 595 -23.78 1.10 10.46
CA ASN A 595 -23.94 0.51 11.78
C ASN A 595 -25.02 1.24 12.60
N GLY A 596 -25.71 2.21 12.00
CA GLY A 596 -26.69 3.05 12.68
C GLY A 596 -26.09 4.19 13.51
N ASN A 597 -24.77 4.41 13.47
CA ASN A 597 -24.12 5.51 14.18
C ASN A 597 -24.26 6.82 13.42
N MET A 598 -24.23 7.94 14.14
CA MET A 598 -24.30 9.26 13.51
C MET A 598 -23.03 9.61 12.74
N VAL A 599 -23.21 10.12 11.52
CA VAL A 599 -22.14 10.72 10.70
C VAL A 599 -21.80 12.12 11.22
N LEU A 600 -20.51 12.35 11.50
CA LEU A 600 -19.97 13.58 12.10
C LEU A 600 -18.63 13.98 11.44
N PRO A 601 -18.23 15.26 11.41
CA PRO A 601 -16.93 15.69 10.87
C PRO A 601 -15.80 15.46 11.88
N ASN A 602 -15.51 14.18 12.16
CA ASN A 602 -14.50 13.73 13.12
C ASN A 602 -13.36 12.92 12.46
N GLY A 603 -13.31 12.93 11.13
CA GLY A 603 -12.32 12.20 10.34
C GLY A 603 -12.67 10.73 10.04
N SER A 604 -13.73 10.17 10.62
CA SER A 604 -14.19 8.80 10.32
C SER A 604 -14.98 8.70 9.01
N TYR A 605 -15.55 9.81 8.56
CA TYR A 605 -16.49 9.87 7.43
C TYR A 605 -15.97 10.76 6.30
N GLY A 606 -14.65 10.72 6.07
CA GLY A 606 -14.01 11.42 4.97
C GLY A 606 -13.15 12.59 5.42
N HIS A 607 -12.06 12.78 4.68
CA HIS A 607 -11.08 13.81 4.95
C HIS A 607 -10.55 14.37 3.63
N VAL A 608 -10.73 15.67 3.39
CA VAL A 608 -10.16 16.34 2.23
C VAL A 608 -8.70 16.66 2.51
N LEU A 609 -7.81 16.22 1.61
CA LEU A 609 -6.40 16.56 1.60
C LEU A 609 -6.12 17.59 0.51
N LEU A 610 -5.48 18.68 0.90
CA LEU A 610 -4.95 19.72 0.03
C LEU A 610 -3.42 19.69 0.10
N VAL A 611 -2.74 19.52 -1.04
CA VAL A 611 -1.27 19.63 -1.15
C VAL A 611 -0.94 20.81 -2.05
N TYR A 612 -0.41 21.86 -1.45
CA TYR A 612 -0.22 23.16 -2.08
C TYR A 612 1.25 23.49 -2.30
N HIS A 613 1.60 23.80 -3.54
CA HIS A 613 2.88 24.41 -3.90
C HIS A 613 2.63 25.83 -4.40
N ARG A 614 3.27 26.80 -3.75
CA ARG A 614 3.14 28.23 -4.06
C ARG A 614 3.60 28.53 -5.49
N PRO A 615 2.88 29.36 -6.26
CA PRO A 615 3.41 29.98 -7.47
C PRO A 615 4.48 31.00 -7.11
N THR A 616 5.45 31.22 -8.00
CA THR A 616 6.43 32.30 -7.93
C THR A 616 6.42 33.08 -9.24
N THR A 617 7.24 34.13 -9.36
CA THR A 617 7.39 34.86 -10.64
C THR A 617 8.08 34.03 -11.73
N GLU A 618 8.76 32.94 -11.37
CA GLU A 618 9.53 32.10 -12.30
C GLU A 618 8.84 30.75 -12.57
N LYS A 619 7.85 30.38 -11.77
CA LYS A 619 7.31 29.03 -11.75
C LYS A 619 5.84 29.00 -11.35
N ASP A 620 5.07 28.22 -12.08
CA ASP A 620 3.68 27.91 -11.75
C ASP A 620 3.54 27.21 -10.39
N GLY A 621 2.43 27.49 -9.72
CA GLY A 621 2.02 26.80 -8.50
C GLY A 621 1.14 25.58 -8.83
N SER A 622 0.81 24.82 -7.79
CA SER A 622 -0.19 23.75 -7.90
C SER A 622 -0.93 23.52 -6.62
N LEU A 623 -2.18 23.09 -6.74
CA LEU A 623 -2.97 22.53 -5.67
C LEU A 623 -3.44 21.13 -6.08
N GLN A 624 -3.03 20.11 -5.33
CA GLN A 624 -3.58 18.77 -5.46
C GLN A 624 -4.69 18.58 -4.42
N ILE A 625 -5.83 18.07 -4.87
CA ILE A 625 -7.04 17.89 -4.07
C ILE A 625 -7.41 16.40 -4.09
N GLY A 626 -7.64 15.80 -2.93
CA GLY A 626 -8.13 14.43 -2.81
C GLY A 626 -9.08 14.26 -1.64
N ILE A 627 -9.97 13.27 -1.72
CA ILE A 627 -10.80 12.82 -0.60
C ILE A 627 -10.26 11.48 -0.11
N GLU A 628 -9.69 11.49 1.08
CA GLU A 628 -9.25 10.29 1.80
C GLU A 628 -10.43 9.68 2.56
N THR A 629 -10.45 8.35 2.68
CA THR A 629 -11.54 7.63 3.35
C THR A 629 -11.64 8.01 4.83
N ILE A 630 -10.50 8.14 5.51
CA ILE A 630 -10.42 8.57 6.91
C ILE A 630 -9.26 9.52 7.13
N ALA A 631 -9.39 10.40 8.12
CA ALA A 631 -8.31 11.23 8.61
C ALA A 631 -7.21 10.35 9.27
N PRO A 632 -5.97 10.86 9.36
CA PRO A 632 -4.92 10.19 10.13
C PRO A 632 -5.38 9.86 11.55
N HIS A 633 -5.14 8.62 11.99
CA HIS A 633 -5.51 8.10 13.32
C HIS A 633 -7.01 7.98 13.64
N ALA A 634 -7.91 8.32 12.72
CA ALA A 634 -9.35 8.11 12.91
C ALA A 634 -9.72 6.63 12.78
N ALA A 635 -10.82 6.24 13.43
CA ALA A 635 -11.41 4.91 13.30
C ALA A 635 -12.40 4.89 12.13
N SER A 636 -12.24 3.95 11.21
CA SER A 636 -13.22 3.75 10.14
C SER A 636 -14.44 2.98 10.67
N PRO A 637 -15.66 3.27 10.18
CA PRO A 637 -16.85 2.53 10.57
C PRO A 637 -16.90 1.09 10.04
N VAL A 638 -15.91 0.66 9.27
CA VAL A 638 -15.75 -0.71 8.75
C VAL A 638 -14.51 -1.43 9.31
N GLY A 639 -14.00 -0.96 10.46
CA GLY A 639 -12.94 -1.65 11.20
C GLY A 639 -11.52 -1.39 10.73
N TYR A 640 -11.34 -0.45 9.80
CA TYR A 640 -10.03 0.01 9.30
C TYR A 640 -9.41 1.07 10.21
N GLN A 641 -8.10 0.95 10.43
CA GLN A 641 -7.28 1.93 11.13
C GLN A 641 -6.18 2.41 10.17
N HIS A 642 -6.06 3.72 10.00
CA HIS A 642 -5.03 4.31 9.15
C HIS A 642 -3.69 4.37 9.91
N ASP A 643 -2.89 3.31 9.80
CA ASP A 643 -1.49 3.31 10.25
C ASP A 643 -0.51 3.55 9.09
N PHE A 644 0.76 3.81 9.39
CA PHE A 644 1.80 4.05 8.38
C PHE A 644 2.12 2.82 7.50
N ARG A 645 1.56 1.64 7.84
CA ARG A 645 1.73 0.37 7.12
C ARG A 645 0.58 0.11 6.14
N SER A 646 -0.46 0.93 6.18
CA SER A 646 -1.63 0.78 5.33
C SER A 646 -1.28 1.07 3.87
N THR A 647 -1.24 0.02 3.05
CA THR A 647 -0.99 0.11 1.61
C THR A 647 -2.31 0.21 0.84
N GLU A 648 -2.28 0.72 -0.39
CA GLU A 648 -3.47 0.71 -1.28
C GLU A 648 -4.02 -0.72 -1.50
N ALA A 649 -3.20 -1.76 -1.27
CA ALA A 649 -3.57 -3.18 -1.35
C ALA A 649 -4.31 -3.73 -0.11
N THR A 650 -4.20 -3.09 1.05
CA THR A 650 -4.91 -3.46 2.30
C THR A 650 -6.00 -2.45 2.69
N SER A 651 -6.08 -1.32 1.98
CA SER A 651 -7.06 -0.27 2.20
C SER A 651 -8.46 -0.63 1.68
N ASN A 652 -9.50 -0.04 2.27
CA ASN A 652 -10.87 -0.11 1.76
C ASN A 652 -10.87 0.14 0.23
N PRO A 653 -11.31 -0.82 -0.61
CA PRO A 653 -11.37 -0.62 -2.06
C PRO A 653 -12.39 0.44 -2.44
N GLU A 654 -13.34 0.74 -1.55
CA GLU A 654 -14.36 1.77 -1.68
C GLU A 654 -13.96 3.05 -0.93
N SER A 655 -14.34 4.21 -1.47
CA SER A 655 -14.21 5.50 -0.81
C SER A 655 -15.42 5.80 0.09
N VAL A 656 -15.35 6.89 0.84
CA VAL A 656 -16.50 7.39 1.60
C VAL A 656 -17.67 7.86 0.74
N LEU A 657 -17.43 8.14 -0.55
CA LEU A 657 -18.46 8.53 -1.52
C LEU A 657 -18.94 7.33 -2.36
N HIS A 658 -18.71 6.09 -1.91
CA HIS A 658 -19.07 4.83 -2.59
C HIS A 658 -18.35 4.55 -3.92
N GLY A 659 -17.33 5.35 -4.25
CA GLY A 659 -16.53 5.13 -5.45
C GLY A 659 -15.45 4.07 -5.23
N HIS A 660 -15.41 3.06 -6.08
CA HIS A 660 -14.36 2.04 -6.05
C HIS A 660 -13.06 2.52 -6.70
N LYS A 661 -11.91 2.28 -6.07
CA LYS A 661 -10.59 2.76 -6.53
C LYS A 661 -10.16 2.22 -7.89
N ALA A 662 -10.72 1.09 -8.32
CA ALA A 662 -10.48 0.53 -9.65
C ALA A 662 -11.16 1.32 -10.78
N ASP A 663 -12.15 2.16 -10.45
CA ASP A 663 -12.96 2.93 -11.41
C ASP A 663 -12.55 4.40 -11.48
N LYS A 664 -11.34 4.72 -11.00
CA LYS A 664 -10.77 6.08 -11.09
C LYS A 664 -10.74 6.55 -12.54
N ALA A 665 -11.25 7.76 -12.79
CA ALA A 665 -11.18 8.40 -14.11
C ALA A 665 -9.74 8.53 -14.64
N GLY A 666 -9.57 8.45 -15.96
CA GLY A 666 -8.27 8.54 -16.64
C GLY A 666 -7.56 7.20 -16.83
N SER A 667 -6.37 7.25 -17.42
CA SER A 667 -5.61 6.08 -17.89
C SER A 667 -4.89 5.27 -16.79
N GLY A 668 -4.98 5.72 -15.53
CA GLY A 668 -4.36 5.08 -14.37
C GLY A 668 -2.88 5.44 -14.14
N GLY A 669 -2.32 6.38 -14.91
CA GLY A 669 -0.99 6.94 -14.70
C GLY A 669 -0.98 8.07 -13.65
N LEU A 670 0.22 8.48 -13.22
CA LEU A 670 0.41 9.69 -12.40
C LEU A 670 1.03 10.83 -13.22
N GLY A 671 2.00 10.52 -14.07
CA GLY A 671 2.80 11.53 -14.78
C GLY A 671 2.06 12.38 -15.81
N LYS A 672 0.77 12.11 -16.07
CA LYS A 672 -0.07 12.85 -17.02
C LYS A 672 -1.09 13.78 -16.36
N ASN A 673 -1.17 13.79 -15.02
CA ASN A 673 -2.22 14.50 -14.28
C ASN A 673 -3.61 14.10 -14.81
N GLU A 674 -4.01 12.85 -14.56
CA GLU A 674 -5.21 12.23 -15.16
C GLU A 674 -6.50 13.04 -14.98
N ARG A 675 -6.59 13.79 -13.86
CA ARG A 675 -7.62 14.79 -13.59
C ARG A 675 -6.93 16.11 -13.37
N TYR A 676 -7.27 17.10 -14.18
CA TYR A 676 -6.51 18.32 -14.32
C TYR A 676 -7.42 19.54 -14.40
N VAL A 677 -6.97 20.65 -13.83
CA VAL A 677 -7.58 21.98 -14.00
C VAL A 677 -6.46 22.96 -14.33
N ASP A 678 -6.64 23.77 -15.38
CA ASP A 678 -5.72 24.86 -15.73
C ASP A 678 -6.35 26.21 -15.46
N LEU A 679 -5.94 26.88 -14.38
CA LEU A 679 -6.50 28.18 -14.03
C LEU A 679 -6.15 29.25 -15.06
N GLN A 680 -4.99 29.17 -15.71
CA GLN A 680 -4.65 30.10 -16.79
C GLN A 680 -5.63 29.97 -17.97
N GLY A 681 -5.98 28.74 -18.35
CA GLY A 681 -6.96 28.47 -19.40
C GLY A 681 -8.36 28.97 -19.03
N MET A 682 -8.75 28.80 -17.76
CA MET A 682 -10.02 29.35 -17.26
C MET A 682 -10.06 30.88 -17.33
N GLY A 683 -8.98 31.57 -16.94
CA GLY A 683 -8.87 33.02 -17.07
C GLY A 683 -8.91 33.49 -18.53
N ALA A 684 -8.20 32.80 -19.43
CA ALA A 684 -8.16 33.14 -20.86
C ALA A 684 -9.51 32.98 -21.57
N ALA A 685 -10.37 32.06 -21.10
CA ALA A 685 -11.73 31.89 -21.60
C ALA A 685 -12.71 32.95 -21.07
N HIS A 686 -12.31 33.73 -20.05
CA HIS A 686 -13.13 34.75 -19.42
C HIS A 686 -12.80 36.16 -19.96
N ARG A 687 -13.80 37.04 -20.02
CA ARG A 687 -13.67 38.42 -20.55
C ARG A 687 -12.59 39.26 -19.86
N SER A 688 -12.28 38.98 -18.59
CA SER A 688 -11.24 39.72 -17.84
C SER A 688 -9.83 39.22 -18.15
N GLY A 689 -9.67 38.03 -18.73
CA GLY A 689 -8.37 37.36 -18.86
C GLY A 689 -7.79 36.85 -17.52
N ASP A 690 -8.46 37.12 -16.39
CA ASP A 690 -7.99 36.81 -15.04
C ASP A 690 -8.83 35.70 -14.40
N TRP A 691 -8.15 34.63 -14.00
CA TRP A 691 -8.76 33.45 -13.39
C TRP A 691 -9.31 33.71 -11.99
N ARG A 692 -8.73 34.66 -11.24
CA ARG A 692 -9.22 35.02 -9.90
C ARG A 692 -10.58 35.69 -10.01
N THR A 693 -10.66 36.70 -10.87
CA THR A 693 -11.92 37.35 -11.23
C THR A 693 -12.96 36.33 -11.67
N TYR A 694 -12.59 35.36 -12.52
CA TYR A 694 -13.53 34.33 -12.95
C TYR A 694 -14.02 33.45 -11.78
N LEU A 695 -13.14 33.04 -10.86
CA LEU A 695 -13.53 32.24 -9.70
C LEU A 695 -14.42 33.02 -8.71
N ASP A 696 -14.17 34.32 -8.52
CA ASP A 696 -15.04 35.18 -7.71
C ASP A 696 -16.43 35.33 -8.35
N GLU A 697 -16.51 35.49 -9.68
CA GLU A 697 -17.78 35.59 -10.39
C GLU A 697 -18.59 34.28 -10.28
N ILE A 698 -17.99 33.10 -10.52
CA ILE A 698 -18.75 31.84 -10.40
C ILE A 698 -19.20 31.57 -8.95
N GLN A 699 -18.44 32.02 -7.95
CA GLN A 699 -18.87 31.90 -6.55
C GLN A 699 -20.06 32.80 -6.28
N ARG A 700 -20.01 34.07 -6.69
CA ARG A 700 -21.12 35.01 -6.52
C ARG A 700 -22.38 34.52 -7.23
N ASP A 701 -22.26 34.05 -8.46
CA ASP A 701 -23.39 33.53 -9.25
C ASP A 701 -23.99 32.27 -8.60
N TRP A 702 -23.15 31.43 -7.97
CA TRP A 702 -23.60 30.29 -7.17
C TRP A 702 -24.35 30.73 -5.92
N GLU A 703 -23.83 31.71 -5.18
CA GLU A 703 -24.47 32.26 -3.97
C GLU A 703 -25.83 32.88 -4.29
N GLU A 704 -25.94 33.59 -5.41
CA GLU A 704 -27.21 34.15 -5.91
C GLU A 704 -28.23 33.05 -6.25
N GLN A 705 -27.80 32.02 -6.99
CA GLN A 705 -28.67 30.86 -7.29
C GLN A 705 -29.10 30.13 -6.02
N LEU A 706 -28.18 29.93 -5.07
CA LEU A 706 -28.46 29.25 -3.81
C LEU A 706 -29.45 30.05 -2.95
N ALA A 707 -29.33 31.37 -2.91
CA ALA A 707 -30.31 32.25 -2.27
C ALA A 707 -31.68 32.16 -2.96
N GLY A 708 -31.71 32.09 -4.29
CA GLY A 708 -32.94 31.90 -5.06
C GLY A 708 -33.69 30.58 -4.79
N THR A 709 -33.06 29.61 -4.12
CA THR A 709 -33.70 28.35 -3.68
C THR A 709 -34.24 28.39 -2.24
N GLU A 710 -34.16 29.53 -1.57
CA GLU A 710 -34.67 29.67 -0.20
C GLU A 710 -36.17 29.35 -0.13
N GLY A 711 -36.55 28.50 0.82
CA GLY A 711 -37.94 28.02 0.95
C GLY A 711 -38.33 26.90 -0.02
N ASP A 712 -37.46 26.51 -0.96
CA ASP A 712 -37.68 25.40 -1.89
C ASP A 712 -36.58 24.32 -1.76
N PRO A 713 -36.77 23.32 -0.88
CA PRO A 713 -35.82 22.23 -0.69
C PRO A 713 -35.58 21.40 -1.96
N ALA A 714 -36.58 21.29 -2.84
CA ALA A 714 -36.44 20.52 -4.08
C ALA A 714 -35.55 21.26 -5.09
N ALA A 715 -35.77 22.56 -5.28
CA ALA A 715 -34.90 23.40 -6.09
C ALA A 715 -33.47 23.45 -5.54
N ARG A 716 -33.32 23.56 -4.21
CA ARG A 716 -32.01 23.53 -3.55
C ARG A 716 -31.28 22.21 -3.80
N ARG A 717 -31.96 21.07 -3.65
CA ARG A 717 -31.39 19.75 -3.96
C ARG A 717 -30.99 19.66 -5.45
N ALA A 718 -31.83 20.12 -6.36
CA ALA A 718 -31.56 20.13 -7.81
C ALA A 718 -30.32 20.98 -8.16
N LEU A 719 -30.15 22.14 -7.51
CA LEU A 719 -28.97 22.98 -7.68
C LEU A 719 -27.67 22.26 -7.26
N TYR A 720 -27.68 21.56 -6.12
CA TYR A 720 -26.53 20.73 -5.70
C TYR A 720 -26.31 19.52 -6.61
N GLN A 721 -27.37 18.88 -7.11
CA GLN A 721 -27.27 17.80 -8.11
C GLN A 721 -26.60 18.31 -9.39
N GLN A 722 -26.94 19.52 -9.83
CA GLN A 722 -26.28 20.16 -10.96
C GLN A 722 -24.80 20.43 -10.65
N LEU A 723 -24.45 20.91 -9.46
CA LEU A 723 -23.06 21.18 -9.08
C LEU A 723 -22.19 19.92 -9.17
N VAL A 724 -22.66 18.79 -8.62
CA VAL A 724 -21.89 17.54 -8.57
C VAL A 724 -21.98 16.71 -9.85
N GLY A 725 -23.05 16.86 -10.61
CA GLY A 725 -23.41 16.06 -11.80
C GLY A 725 -22.64 16.45 -13.06
N PRO A 726 -23.11 16.01 -14.25
CA PRO A 726 -22.44 16.27 -15.51
C PRO A 726 -22.43 17.77 -15.87
N ARG A 727 -21.48 18.15 -16.72
CA ARG A 727 -21.37 19.52 -17.24
C ARG A 727 -22.32 19.70 -18.42
N ALA A 728 -22.95 20.87 -18.52
CA ALA A 728 -23.69 21.22 -19.72
C ALA A 728 -22.73 21.33 -20.91
N ARG A 729 -23.14 20.80 -22.07
CA ARG A 729 -22.40 21.03 -23.32
C ARG A 729 -22.56 22.51 -23.73
N PRO A 730 -21.48 23.16 -24.18
CA PRO A 730 -21.51 24.56 -24.62
C PRO A 730 -22.34 24.79 -25.88
#